data_AF-B4EEA4-F1
#
_entry.id   AF-B4EEA4-F1
#
_cell.length_a   1.000
_cell.length_b   1.000
_cell.length_c   1.000
_cell.angle_alpha   90.00
_cell.angle_beta   90.00
_cell.angle_gamma   90.00
#
_symmetry.space_group_name_H-M   'P 1'
#
loop_
_entity.id
_entity.type
_entity.pdbx_description
1 polymer ?
#
loop_
_entity_poly.entity_id
_entity_poly.type
_entity_poly.pdbx_seq_one_letter_code
_entity_poly.pdbx_strand_id
1 'polypeptide(L)'
;MPIQPQHPITIVDESDTRIISASLITKELVGEKAYGLSCIPSAWTLPFVVASSKLYEGYSRATPSAKVELISRWASRVADALSGIGISGDTAVWVRSSGVTETIAQRGRFHSEQTTVTDLARALEICLRQISSSLSSSSEQVCLIVQRAVVPISAKGHLSDERQYAQEARDWLGEIETPAQDPYFQINLRQWRRRQNEAAFSLPLGCTLRVSISRALEPAAWWAYKLDTRAHFEWVWDGKAVYLVQVDEAITRDGFDPTAQTKALQRQKGTTPALRCLKEISEEHARKFHKINNVEIYKKLGLPSCPIFVLDDVDILSEIISGEIRDDLRSDIEKLCEYSLVIRTDIETDAQAKRQLLPRTCEVRDSQAALKFLKETLENFKQANITEPVAFIFHNFIPAVSSAFAYAAPGARKVHIECLWGLPEGLYYNSHDKIIVDTKKGPITSDSTLDPQKFSIQYKERYKGFCVAPDHDGQWVRMALAEPYDWRRAISKDEWIREIALQSRRIAEMSAEPLSIMWFVGVPSRFSSKPTFPWYHEPYLVQEQQRNASRRRKAAWDKTLVIESAADVERLKAEATQEHSQVKQIRLQPADNDLLRNKHLLETVGELAKQIDAVVYLEGGTLSHAYYQLLQTKAQIDIAQPFDQLDETQEFHKLVRDGVPRKITSGGEAAKIVRLSGDDFLHALREKLVEEAIEALDARGHDKLLEELADVEEVIDGILRQLKISRTELNRLKKQKHAQSGGFEEGVVLVATANPSRIGQPTESGNLFEDNSTAIAAPSLETVDRRGAVTRRWEDKREHSSKTERVLRVSVGLTQDNWTTDSREISVGERGDSAIRARITGRREGSSMTLEVSLYTLPRQLDLFQLEDETPSSPRQ
;
A
#
# COMPACT_ATOMS: atom_id res chain seq x y z
N MET A 1 6.64 -26.93 -4.73
CA MET A 1 7.79 -27.78 -5.20
C MET A 1 8.43 -27.08 -6.39
N PRO A 2 9.77 -27.08 -6.56
CA PRO A 2 10.39 -26.29 -7.63
C PRO A 2 9.84 -26.66 -9.00
N ILE A 3 9.61 -25.65 -9.85
CA ILE A 3 9.14 -25.86 -11.22
C ILE A 3 10.12 -26.80 -11.96
N GLN A 4 9.58 -27.76 -12.71
CA GLN A 4 10.38 -28.76 -13.42
C GLN A 4 10.17 -28.66 -14.94
N PRO A 5 11.23 -28.88 -15.75
CA PRO A 5 11.12 -28.91 -17.20
C PRO A 5 10.09 -29.95 -17.68
N GLN A 6 9.24 -29.57 -18.62
CA GLN A 6 8.20 -30.42 -19.20
C GLN A 6 8.48 -30.78 -20.66
N HIS A 7 9.35 -30.03 -21.32
CA HIS A 7 9.58 -30.14 -22.76
C HIS A 7 11.08 -30.25 -23.08
N PRO A 8 11.44 -31.03 -24.12
CA PRO A 8 12.82 -31.09 -24.58
C PRO A 8 13.24 -29.75 -25.19
N ILE A 9 14.54 -29.46 -25.15
CA ILE A 9 15.14 -28.25 -25.72
C ILE A 9 16.26 -28.59 -26.69
N THR A 10 16.44 -27.75 -27.71
CA THR A 10 17.58 -27.85 -28.63
C THR A 10 18.72 -26.99 -28.12
N ILE A 11 19.85 -27.62 -27.84
CA ILE A 11 21.10 -26.95 -27.45
C ILE A 11 22.10 -27.02 -28.60
N VAL A 12 22.64 -25.86 -28.97
CA VAL A 12 23.75 -25.73 -29.92
C VAL A 12 25.04 -25.64 -29.12
N ASP A 13 26.00 -26.51 -29.45
CA ASP A 13 27.32 -26.56 -28.81
C ASP A 13 28.46 -26.34 -29.83
N GLU A 14 29.71 -26.34 -29.36
CA GLU A 14 30.89 -26.01 -30.19
C GLU A 14 31.08 -26.96 -31.37
N SER A 15 30.67 -28.23 -31.27
CA SER A 15 30.86 -29.23 -32.33
C SER A 15 29.56 -29.80 -32.90
N ASP A 16 28.45 -29.78 -32.15
CA ASP A 16 27.18 -30.39 -32.55
C ASP A 16 25.93 -29.62 -32.05
N THR A 17 24.75 -30.14 -32.38
CA THR A 17 23.45 -29.67 -31.90
C THR A 17 22.69 -30.87 -31.36
N ARG A 18 22.20 -30.78 -30.12
CA ARG A 18 21.59 -31.90 -29.39
C ARG A 18 20.21 -31.53 -28.88
N ILE A 19 19.30 -32.49 -28.88
CA ILE A 19 18.00 -32.37 -28.22
C ILE A 19 18.14 -32.99 -26.83
N ILE A 20 17.94 -32.19 -25.79
CA ILE A 20 18.01 -32.63 -24.40
C ILE A 20 16.59 -32.93 -23.93
N SER A 21 16.34 -34.13 -23.43
CA SER A 21 15.06 -34.51 -22.83
C SER A 21 14.78 -33.72 -21.56
N ALA A 22 13.51 -33.41 -21.29
CA ALA A 22 13.10 -32.59 -20.15
C ALA A 22 13.74 -33.00 -18.80
N SER A 23 13.83 -34.31 -18.52
CA SER A 23 14.41 -34.84 -17.27
C SER A 23 15.92 -34.60 -17.08
N LEU A 24 16.64 -34.18 -18.13
CA LEU A 24 18.08 -33.91 -18.11
C LEU A 24 18.41 -32.41 -18.15
N ILE A 25 17.40 -31.55 -18.22
CA ILE A 25 17.60 -30.10 -18.25
C ILE A 25 17.86 -29.61 -16.83
N THR A 26 19.00 -28.96 -16.61
CA THR A 26 19.36 -28.32 -15.33
C THR A 26 19.72 -26.86 -15.54
N LYS A 27 19.67 -26.05 -14.47
CA LYS A 27 20.02 -24.62 -14.52
C LYS A 27 21.48 -24.40 -14.92
N GLU A 28 22.38 -25.30 -14.53
CA GLU A 28 23.80 -25.26 -14.89
C GLU A 28 24.00 -25.47 -16.39
N LEU A 29 23.14 -26.26 -17.03
CA LEU A 29 23.26 -26.58 -18.45
C LEU A 29 22.78 -25.43 -19.36
N VAL A 30 21.69 -24.75 -18.98
CA VAL A 30 20.98 -23.81 -19.88
C VAL A 30 20.80 -22.40 -19.32
N GLY A 31 21.16 -22.18 -18.06
CA GLY A 31 20.87 -20.97 -17.30
C GLY A 31 19.43 -20.87 -16.81
N GLU A 32 19.15 -19.86 -15.99
CA GLU A 32 17.87 -19.70 -15.29
C GLU A 32 16.68 -19.46 -16.24
N LYS A 33 16.83 -18.57 -17.22
CA LYS A 33 15.72 -18.20 -18.12
C LYS A 33 15.27 -19.35 -19.02
N ALA A 34 16.23 -20.08 -19.58
CA ALA A 34 15.92 -21.22 -20.45
C ALA A 34 15.30 -22.37 -19.64
N TYR A 35 15.78 -22.58 -18.42
CA TYR A 35 15.18 -23.53 -17.49
C TYR A 35 13.72 -23.17 -17.22
N GLY A 36 13.42 -21.93 -16.83
CA GLY A 36 12.04 -21.48 -16.58
C GLY A 36 11.11 -21.63 -17.79
N LEU A 37 11.57 -21.26 -18.98
CA LEU A 37 10.81 -21.43 -20.23
C LEU A 37 10.51 -22.90 -20.56
N SER A 38 11.42 -23.82 -20.22
CA SER A 38 11.21 -25.26 -20.42
C SER A 38 10.19 -25.87 -19.45
N CYS A 39 9.86 -25.17 -18.35
CA CYS A 39 8.96 -25.65 -17.30
C CYS A 39 7.47 -25.38 -17.58
N ILE A 40 7.14 -24.37 -18.39
CA ILE A 40 5.76 -24.01 -18.70
C ILE A 40 5.20 -24.79 -19.91
N PRO A 41 3.87 -24.93 -20.01
CA PRO A 41 3.23 -25.48 -21.19
C PRO A 41 3.71 -24.82 -22.49
N SER A 42 4.12 -25.63 -23.46
CA SER A 42 4.62 -25.16 -24.76
C SER A 42 3.62 -24.28 -25.52
N ALA A 43 2.32 -24.45 -25.28
CA ALA A 43 1.26 -23.61 -25.85
C ALA A 43 1.26 -22.16 -25.35
N TRP A 44 1.95 -21.87 -24.25
CA TRP A 44 1.99 -20.53 -23.63
C TRP A 44 3.25 -19.74 -23.99
N THR A 45 4.26 -20.39 -24.55
CA THR A 45 5.54 -19.76 -24.91
C THR A 45 5.82 -19.89 -26.39
N LEU A 46 6.94 -19.31 -26.82
CA LEU A 46 7.39 -19.30 -28.21
C LEU A 46 8.60 -20.24 -28.35
N PRO A 47 8.75 -20.94 -29.49
CA PRO A 47 9.87 -21.83 -29.69
C PRO A 47 11.21 -21.09 -29.59
N PHE A 48 12.20 -21.76 -28.99
CA PHE A 48 13.53 -21.21 -28.76
C PHE A 48 14.61 -22.29 -28.86
N VAL A 49 15.84 -21.86 -29.08
CA VAL A 49 17.05 -22.68 -28.97
C VAL A 49 18.02 -22.05 -27.97
N VAL A 50 18.92 -22.85 -27.41
CA VAL A 50 19.95 -22.40 -26.47
C VAL A 50 21.32 -22.60 -27.09
N ALA A 51 22.14 -21.55 -27.18
CA ALA A 51 23.57 -21.66 -27.43
C ALA A 51 24.28 -21.87 -26.09
N SER A 52 25.08 -22.94 -26.01
CA SER A 52 25.77 -23.36 -24.78
C SER A 52 26.75 -22.28 -24.29
N SER A 53 27.15 -22.39 -23.02
CA SER A 53 28.14 -21.50 -22.42
C SER A 53 29.51 -21.51 -23.11
N LYS A 54 29.79 -22.50 -23.97
CA LYS A 54 31.00 -22.57 -24.79
C LYS A 54 31.13 -21.43 -25.78
N LEU A 55 30.02 -20.86 -26.25
CA LEU A 55 30.03 -19.66 -27.10
C LEU A 55 30.70 -18.49 -26.37
N TYR A 56 30.25 -18.19 -25.14
CA TYR A 56 30.83 -17.12 -24.34
C TYR A 56 32.26 -17.44 -23.88
N GLU A 57 32.53 -18.68 -23.45
CA GLU A 57 33.88 -19.11 -23.06
C GLU A 57 34.88 -18.90 -24.21
N GLY A 58 34.53 -19.35 -25.42
CA GLY A 58 35.36 -19.16 -26.61
C GLY A 58 35.51 -17.69 -27.00
N TYR A 59 34.42 -16.92 -26.98
CA TYR A 59 34.46 -15.48 -27.28
C TYR A 59 35.35 -14.70 -26.31
N SER A 60 35.30 -15.01 -25.02
CA SER A 60 36.07 -14.31 -23.98
C SER A 60 37.59 -14.49 -24.12
N ARG A 61 38.03 -15.64 -24.67
CA ARG A 61 39.46 -15.97 -24.87
C ARG A 61 39.97 -15.66 -26.28
N ALA A 62 39.08 -15.41 -27.24
CA ALA A 62 39.43 -15.21 -28.64
C ALA A 62 40.04 -13.82 -28.93
N THR A 63 40.99 -13.79 -29.86
CA THR A 63 41.49 -12.54 -30.45
C THR A 63 40.41 -11.85 -31.29
N PRO A 64 40.52 -10.54 -31.59
CA PRO A 64 39.52 -9.84 -32.39
C PRO A 64 39.19 -10.49 -33.74
N SER A 65 40.20 -11.02 -34.45
CA SER A 65 40.00 -11.75 -35.71
C SER A 65 39.29 -13.09 -35.50
N ALA A 66 39.66 -13.85 -34.46
CA ALA A 66 39.03 -15.14 -34.14
C ALA A 66 37.59 -14.99 -33.65
N LYS A 67 37.22 -13.85 -33.03
CA LYS A 67 35.84 -13.56 -32.60
C LYS A 67 34.87 -13.51 -33.78
N VAL A 68 35.26 -12.89 -34.90
CA VAL A 68 34.41 -12.76 -36.10
C VAL A 68 34.10 -14.12 -36.70
N GLU A 69 35.12 -14.97 -36.84
CA GLU A 69 34.97 -16.34 -37.35
C GLU A 69 34.11 -17.20 -36.43
N LEU A 70 34.35 -17.11 -35.10
CA LEU A 70 33.58 -17.83 -34.09
C LEU A 70 32.11 -17.42 -34.14
N ILE A 71 31.80 -16.13 -34.13
CA ILE A 71 30.42 -15.62 -34.21
C ILE A 71 29.73 -16.10 -35.48
N SER A 72 30.40 -16.01 -36.64
CA SER A 72 29.83 -16.43 -37.92
C SER A 72 29.48 -17.92 -37.92
N ARG A 73 30.38 -18.76 -37.41
CA ARG A 73 30.18 -20.21 -37.28
C ARG A 73 29.00 -20.53 -36.35
N TRP A 74 28.93 -19.88 -35.19
CA TRP A 74 27.84 -20.07 -34.24
C TRP A 74 26.50 -19.55 -34.77
N ALA A 75 26.48 -18.41 -35.44
CA ALA A 75 25.28 -17.84 -36.05
C ALA A 75 24.67 -18.81 -37.09
N SER A 76 25.50 -19.41 -37.95
CA SER A 76 25.03 -20.42 -38.92
C SER A 76 24.40 -21.62 -38.22
N ARG A 77 25.04 -22.17 -37.18
CA ARG A 77 24.52 -23.34 -36.46
C ARG A 77 23.24 -23.04 -35.69
N VAL A 78 23.16 -21.87 -35.08
CA VAL A 78 21.94 -21.41 -34.40
C VAL A 78 20.82 -21.24 -35.42
N ALA A 79 21.10 -20.68 -36.60
CA ALA A 79 20.13 -20.58 -37.69
C ALA A 79 19.64 -21.96 -38.17
N ASP A 80 20.54 -22.94 -38.32
CA ASP A 80 20.20 -24.31 -38.68
C ASP A 80 19.32 -24.97 -37.61
N ALA A 81 19.66 -24.79 -36.33
CA ALA A 81 18.87 -25.29 -35.20
C ALA A 81 17.47 -24.64 -35.13
N LEU A 82 17.38 -23.34 -35.38
CA LEU A 82 16.12 -22.60 -35.48
C LEU A 82 15.25 -23.12 -36.63
N SER A 83 15.85 -23.38 -37.79
CA SER A 83 15.16 -23.98 -38.94
C SER A 83 14.57 -25.34 -38.59
N GLY A 84 15.31 -26.15 -37.81
CA GLY A 84 14.87 -27.44 -37.29
C GLY A 84 13.63 -27.37 -36.36
N ILE A 85 13.34 -26.22 -35.78
CA ILE A 85 12.13 -25.96 -34.97
C ILE A 85 11.11 -25.05 -35.67
N GLY A 86 11.26 -24.86 -37.00
CA GLY A 86 10.30 -24.13 -37.83
C GLY A 86 10.47 -22.60 -37.82
N ILE A 87 11.65 -22.08 -37.45
CA ILE A 87 11.98 -20.66 -37.47
C ILE A 87 13.07 -20.43 -38.54
N SER A 88 12.74 -19.78 -39.65
CA SER A 88 13.68 -19.55 -40.75
C SER A 88 13.45 -18.22 -41.47
N GLY A 89 14.36 -17.88 -42.40
CA GLY A 89 14.27 -16.66 -43.22
C GLY A 89 14.35 -15.38 -42.40
N ASP A 90 13.50 -14.40 -42.73
CA ASP A 90 13.48 -13.10 -42.04
C ASP A 90 12.58 -13.09 -40.79
N THR A 91 12.36 -14.25 -40.17
CA THR A 91 11.60 -14.32 -38.91
C THR A 91 12.32 -13.54 -37.82
N ALA A 92 11.60 -12.64 -37.14
CA ALA A 92 12.14 -11.88 -36.03
C ALA A 92 12.40 -12.78 -34.80
N VAL A 93 13.55 -12.60 -34.16
CA VAL A 93 14.00 -13.34 -32.99
C VAL A 93 14.62 -12.41 -31.95
N TRP A 94 14.59 -12.84 -30.69
CA TRP A 94 15.31 -12.21 -29.59
C TRP A 94 16.52 -13.06 -29.22
N VAL A 95 17.68 -12.43 -29.11
CA VAL A 95 18.90 -12.99 -28.51
C VAL A 95 19.02 -12.45 -27.09
N ARG A 96 19.03 -13.33 -26.09
CA ARG A 96 19.02 -12.95 -24.66
C ARG A 96 20.01 -13.80 -23.88
N SER A 97 20.66 -13.24 -22.86
CA SER A 97 21.48 -14.04 -21.93
C SER A 97 20.62 -14.94 -21.06
N SER A 98 21.19 -16.06 -20.65
CA SER A 98 20.68 -16.98 -19.64
C SER A 98 21.86 -17.46 -18.80
N GLY A 99 22.21 -16.68 -17.77
CA GLY A 99 23.25 -17.04 -16.81
C GLY A 99 22.75 -18.00 -15.72
N VAL A 100 23.65 -18.82 -15.16
CA VAL A 100 23.34 -19.70 -14.01
C VAL A 100 23.06 -18.89 -12.74
N THR A 101 23.70 -17.74 -12.59
CA THR A 101 23.52 -16.83 -11.44
C THR A 101 22.51 -15.72 -11.71
N GLU A 102 21.94 -15.67 -12.92
CA GLU A 102 20.98 -14.66 -13.38
C GLU A 102 19.56 -14.92 -12.81
N THR A 103 19.47 -14.99 -11.49
CA THR A 103 18.22 -15.18 -10.76
C THR A 103 17.31 -13.95 -10.85
N ILE A 104 16.08 -14.06 -10.35
CA ILE A 104 15.13 -12.95 -10.26
C ILE A 104 15.69 -11.68 -9.58
N ALA A 105 16.64 -11.83 -8.64
CA ALA A 105 17.30 -10.70 -7.98
C ALA A 105 18.22 -9.89 -8.92
N GLN A 106 18.63 -10.47 -10.04
CA GLN A 106 19.53 -9.85 -11.04
C GLN A 106 18.79 -9.53 -12.35
N ARG A 107 17.45 -9.41 -12.32
CA ARG A 107 16.67 -9.08 -13.51
C ARG A 107 17.15 -7.77 -14.15
N GLY A 108 17.39 -7.81 -15.46
CA GLY A 108 17.92 -6.68 -16.22
C GLY A 108 19.45 -6.52 -16.15
N ARG A 109 20.18 -7.51 -15.62
CA ARG A 109 21.66 -7.50 -15.58
C ARG A 109 22.29 -7.45 -16.97
N PHE A 110 21.69 -8.09 -17.97
CA PHE A 110 22.25 -8.22 -19.31
C PHE A 110 21.28 -7.76 -20.40
N HIS A 111 21.86 -7.35 -21.53
CA HIS A 111 21.15 -6.84 -22.70
C HIS A 111 20.39 -7.94 -23.46
N SER A 112 19.24 -7.58 -24.05
CA SER A 112 18.50 -8.42 -25.00
C SER A 112 18.46 -7.69 -26.34
N GLU A 113 18.79 -8.36 -27.44
CA GLU A 113 18.86 -7.78 -28.78
C GLU A 113 17.84 -8.43 -29.72
N GLN A 114 17.02 -7.63 -30.40
CA GLN A 114 16.09 -8.11 -31.42
C GLN A 114 16.76 -8.09 -32.79
N THR A 115 16.57 -9.16 -33.57
CA THR A 115 17.12 -9.29 -34.92
C THR A 115 16.25 -10.23 -35.78
N THR A 116 16.68 -10.52 -37.00
CA THR A 116 16.14 -11.60 -37.85
C THR A 116 17.08 -12.81 -37.82
N VAL A 117 16.60 -14.00 -38.21
CA VAL A 117 17.47 -15.19 -38.33
C VAL A 117 18.64 -14.94 -39.29
N THR A 118 18.42 -14.15 -40.35
CA THR A 118 19.44 -13.75 -41.32
C THR A 118 20.55 -12.85 -40.74
N ASP A 119 20.28 -12.11 -39.66
CA ASP A 119 21.21 -11.17 -39.01
C ASP A 119 21.56 -11.58 -37.56
N LEU A 120 21.67 -12.89 -37.31
CA LEU A 120 22.01 -13.42 -35.99
C LEU A 120 23.42 -13.05 -35.53
N ALA A 121 24.40 -13.01 -36.44
CA ALA A 121 25.80 -12.75 -36.11
C ALA A 121 25.95 -11.41 -35.37
N ARG A 122 25.30 -10.35 -35.86
CA ARG A 122 25.32 -9.02 -35.22
C ARG A 122 24.75 -9.06 -33.81
N ALA A 123 23.60 -9.71 -33.62
CA ALA A 123 22.92 -9.74 -32.33
C ALA A 123 23.68 -10.58 -31.29
N LEU A 124 24.28 -11.70 -31.71
CA LEU A 124 25.18 -12.49 -30.86
C LEU A 124 26.38 -11.67 -30.41
N GLU A 125 27.03 -10.95 -31.33
CA GLU A 125 28.18 -10.09 -31.01
C GLU A 125 27.82 -8.99 -29.99
N ILE A 126 26.70 -8.31 -30.20
CA ILE A 126 26.22 -7.27 -29.28
C ILE A 126 26.02 -7.84 -27.88
N CYS A 127 25.33 -8.98 -27.76
CA CYS A 127 25.08 -9.63 -26.47
C CYS A 127 26.38 -10.07 -25.80
N LEU A 128 27.27 -10.74 -26.53
CA LEU A 128 28.55 -11.24 -25.99
C LEU A 128 29.46 -10.10 -25.50
N ARG A 129 29.53 -8.99 -26.24
CA ARG A 129 30.28 -7.80 -25.83
C ARG A 129 29.74 -7.19 -24.54
N GLN A 130 28.42 -7.10 -24.40
CA GLN A 130 27.77 -6.60 -23.19
C GLN A 130 27.95 -7.53 -21.98
N ILE A 131 27.94 -8.85 -22.22
CA ILE A 131 28.24 -9.83 -21.18
C ILE A 131 29.69 -9.66 -20.71
N SER A 132 30.66 -9.49 -21.63
CA SER A 132 32.07 -9.22 -21.29
C SER A 132 32.31 -7.92 -20.53
N SER A 133 31.54 -6.85 -20.78
CA SER A 133 31.68 -5.60 -20.03
C SER A 133 31.03 -5.67 -18.63
N SER A 134 30.03 -6.52 -18.46
CA SER A 134 29.25 -6.61 -17.22
C SER A 134 29.79 -7.63 -16.21
N LEU A 135 30.66 -8.54 -16.63
CA LEU A 135 31.24 -9.59 -15.78
C LEU A 135 32.58 -9.17 -15.18
N SER A 136 32.67 -9.14 -13.85
CA SER A 136 33.88 -8.82 -13.09
C SER A 136 34.85 -10.01 -12.97
N SER A 137 34.37 -11.24 -13.17
CA SER A 137 35.14 -12.48 -13.09
C SER A 137 34.88 -13.39 -14.29
N SER A 138 35.93 -13.96 -14.86
CA SER A 138 35.92 -14.81 -16.07
C SER A 138 35.37 -16.23 -15.88
N SER A 139 34.80 -16.56 -14.71
CA SER A 139 34.36 -17.91 -14.34
C SER A 139 32.84 -18.14 -14.44
N GLU A 140 32.02 -17.13 -14.71
CA GLU A 140 30.56 -17.33 -14.85
C GLU A 140 30.22 -18.01 -16.19
N GLN A 141 29.37 -19.04 -16.13
CA GLN A 141 28.81 -19.71 -17.31
C GLN A 141 27.54 -18.98 -17.77
N VAL A 142 27.58 -18.43 -18.98
CA VAL A 142 26.45 -17.71 -19.57
C VAL A 142 26.07 -18.35 -20.90
N CYS A 143 24.84 -18.86 -20.97
CA CYS A 143 24.23 -19.34 -22.20
C CYS A 143 23.51 -18.19 -22.92
N LEU A 144 23.19 -18.37 -24.20
CA LEU A 144 22.34 -17.43 -24.96
C LEU A 144 21.07 -18.15 -25.42
N ILE A 145 19.92 -17.54 -25.21
CA ILE A 145 18.62 -17.99 -25.72
C ILE A 145 18.35 -17.23 -27.01
N VAL A 146 17.95 -17.96 -28.05
CA VAL A 146 17.42 -17.38 -29.29
C VAL A 146 15.97 -17.84 -29.46
N GLN A 147 15.04 -16.92 -29.19
CA GLN A 147 13.60 -17.19 -29.15
C GLN A 147 12.87 -16.41 -30.25
N ARG A 148 11.82 -17.00 -30.85
CA ARG A 148 10.95 -16.28 -31.80
C ARG A 148 10.38 -15.02 -31.15
N ALA A 149 10.47 -13.88 -31.83
CA ALA A 149 9.89 -12.62 -31.37
C ALA A 149 8.42 -12.49 -31.75
N VAL A 150 7.66 -11.81 -30.90
CA VAL A 150 6.29 -11.37 -31.22
C VAL A 150 6.35 -10.02 -31.91
N VAL A 151 5.80 -9.93 -33.12
CA VAL A 151 5.72 -8.67 -33.89
C VAL A 151 4.36 -8.61 -34.61
N PRO A 152 3.54 -7.55 -34.43
CA PRO A 152 3.73 -6.42 -33.52
C PRO A 152 3.45 -6.77 -32.05
N ILE A 153 4.07 -6.05 -31.11
CA ILE A 153 3.75 -6.11 -29.69
C ILE A 153 2.68 -5.05 -29.39
N SER A 154 1.49 -5.49 -29.00
CA SER A 154 0.36 -4.62 -28.64
C SER A 154 0.40 -4.21 -27.17
N ALA A 155 0.88 -5.08 -26.28
CA ALA A 155 1.20 -4.78 -24.89
C ALA A 155 2.22 -5.78 -24.34
N LYS A 156 2.87 -5.45 -23.23
CA LYS A 156 3.72 -6.36 -22.46
C LYS A 156 3.66 -5.99 -20.98
N GLY A 157 4.12 -6.89 -20.13
CA GLY A 157 4.20 -6.61 -18.71
C GLY A 157 4.59 -7.80 -17.86
N HIS A 158 4.21 -7.70 -16.59
CA HIS A 158 4.59 -8.65 -15.55
C HIS A 158 3.35 -9.23 -14.86
N LEU A 159 3.51 -10.41 -14.29
CA LEU A 159 2.51 -11.05 -13.44
C LEU A 159 3.23 -11.85 -12.36
N SER A 160 2.98 -11.56 -11.09
CA SER A 160 3.73 -12.17 -9.98
C SER A 160 2.85 -12.41 -8.76
N ASP A 161 3.07 -13.54 -8.09
CA ASP A 161 2.61 -13.80 -6.73
C ASP A 161 3.80 -13.88 -5.75
N GLU A 162 4.96 -13.32 -6.10
CA GLU A 162 6.05 -13.20 -5.14
C GLU A 162 5.56 -12.58 -3.84
N ARG A 163 6.11 -13.04 -2.72
CA ARG A 163 5.66 -12.66 -1.39
C ARG A 163 5.69 -11.14 -1.15
N GLN A 164 6.57 -10.42 -1.86
CA GLN A 164 6.65 -8.96 -1.81
C GLN A 164 5.47 -8.23 -2.47
N TYR A 165 4.76 -8.86 -3.41
CA TYR A 165 3.61 -8.29 -4.12
C TYR A 165 2.28 -8.84 -3.61
N ALA A 166 2.27 -10.09 -3.14
CA ALA A 166 1.06 -10.76 -2.67
C ALA A 166 1.28 -11.52 -1.36
N GLN A 167 0.44 -11.24 -0.36
CA GLN A 167 0.44 -11.98 0.90
C GLN A 167 0.08 -13.45 0.63
N GLU A 168 -1.10 -13.73 0.09
CA GLU A 168 -1.53 -15.11 -0.17
C GLU A 168 -1.09 -15.56 -1.57
N ALA A 169 -0.62 -16.80 -1.74
CA ALA A 169 -0.20 -17.35 -3.05
C ALA A 169 -1.34 -17.42 -4.10
N ARG A 170 -2.58 -17.30 -3.64
CA ARG A 170 -3.78 -17.25 -4.50
C ARG A 170 -4.05 -15.85 -5.08
N ASP A 171 -3.38 -14.83 -4.58
CA ASP A 171 -3.58 -13.44 -5.01
C ASP A 171 -2.35 -13.05 -5.86
N TRP A 172 -2.58 -12.53 -7.05
CA TRP A 172 -1.54 -12.23 -8.04
C TRP A 172 -1.63 -10.77 -8.47
N LEU A 173 -0.48 -10.11 -8.58
CA LEU A 173 -0.37 -8.74 -9.08
C LEU A 173 0.14 -8.78 -10.52
N GLY A 174 -0.65 -8.22 -11.44
CA GLY A 174 -0.26 -7.97 -12.81
C GLY A 174 0.09 -6.51 -13.03
N GLU A 175 1.06 -6.25 -13.88
CA GLU A 175 1.46 -4.93 -14.34
C GLU A 175 1.49 -4.92 -15.86
N ILE A 176 0.95 -3.88 -16.48
CA ILE A 176 1.12 -3.61 -17.91
C ILE A 176 2.15 -2.49 -18.05
N GLU A 177 3.20 -2.69 -18.83
CA GLU A 177 4.18 -1.64 -19.11
C GLU A 177 3.52 -0.53 -19.95
N THR A 178 3.03 0.52 -19.30
CA THR A 178 2.39 1.67 -19.94
C THR A 178 2.63 2.96 -19.14
N PRO A 179 2.71 4.13 -19.80
CA PRO A 179 2.80 5.42 -19.13
C PRO A 179 1.51 5.82 -18.39
N ALA A 180 0.44 5.02 -18.46
CA ALA A 180 -0.87 5.28 -17.85
C ALA A 180 -0.84 5.33 -16.32
N GLN A 181 -1.71 6.15 -15.72
CA GLN A 181 -1.72 6.46 -14.28
C GLN A 181 -1.84 5.23 -13.37
N ASP A 182 -2.58 4.18 -13.81
CA ASP A 182 -2.70 2.90 -13.10
C ASP A 182 -2.43 1.70 -14.05
N PRO A 183 -1.19 1.15 -14.04
CA PRO A 183 -0.81 0.04 -14.89
C PRO A 183 -1.16 -1.34 -14.30
N TYR A 184 -1.72 -1.41 -13.09
CA TYR A 184 -1.84 -2.65 -12.33
C TYR A 184 -3.21 -3.32 -12.49
N PHE A 185 -3.23 -4.65 -12.37
CA PHE A 185 -4.45 -5.45 -12.26
C PHE A 185 -4.24 -6.60 -11.26
N GLN A 186 -5.33 -7.17 -10.75
CA GLN A 186 -5.26 -8.29 -9.80
C GLN A 186 -5.94 -9.53 -10.38
N ILE A 187 -5.34 -10.69 -10.10
CA ILE A 187 -5.96 -12.00 -10.32
C ILE A 187 -6.08 -12.68 -8.96
N ASN A 188 -7.31 -12.91 -8.52
CA ASN A 188 -7.58 -13.55 -7.23
C ASN A 188 -8.18 -14.94 -7.48
N LEU A 189 -7.40 -15.98 -7.20
CA LEU A 189 -7.81 -17.37 -7.37
C LEU A 189 -8.76 -17.74 -6.21
N ARG A 190 -10.03 -18.01 -6.53
CA ARG A 190 -11.07 -18.41 -5.57
C ARG A 190 -11.69 -19.73 -6.01
N GLN A 191 -11.64 -20.75 -5.15
CA GLN A 191 -12.03 -22.12 -5.47
C GLN A 191 -13.50 -22.27 -5.92
N TRP A 192 -14.40 -21.42 -5.41
CA TRP A 192 -15.83 -21.52 -5.71
C TRP A 192 -16.25 -20.89 -7.06
N ARG A 193 -15.36 -20.10 -7.71
CA ARG A 193 -15.71 -19.37 -8.95
C ARG A 193 -15.47 -20.15 -10.24
N ARG A 194 -14.72 -21.26 -10.23
CA ARG A 194 -14.48 -22.08 -11.43
C ARG A 194 -14.28 -23.55 -11.07
N ARG A 195 -15.13 -24.42 -11.64
CA ARG A 195 -14.83 -25.85 -11.77
C ARG A 195 -13.58 -25.99 -12.65
N GLN A 196 -12.59 -26.67 -12.10
CA GLN A 196 -11.28 -26.90 -12.69
C GLN A 196 -11.40 -27.44 -14.12
N ASN A 197 -10.67 -26.85 -15.06
CA ASN A 197 -10.41 -27.49 -16.34
C ASN A 197 -8.90 -27.48 -16.54
N GLU A 198 -8.22 -28.56 -16.13
CA GLU A 198 -6.80 -28.79 -16.46
C GLU A 198 -6.56 -28.81 -17.97
N ALA A 199 -7.62 -29.08 -18.75
CA ALA A 199 -7.66 -28.87 -20.19
C ALA A 199 -7.31 -27.43 -20.62
N ALA A 200 -7.41 -26.42 -19.74
CA ALA A 200 -6.99 -25.06 -20.05
C ALA A 200 -5.46 -24.90 -20.10
N PHE A 201 -4.68 -25.80 -19.48
CA PHE A 201 -3.21 -25.74 -19.48
C PHE A 201 -2.61 -26.19 -20.80
N SER A 202 -3.36 -26.93 -21.61
CA SER A 202 -2.97 -27.37 -22.95
C SER A 202 -3.45 -26.43 -24.05
N LEU A 203 -4.20 -25.36 -23.72
CA LEU A 203 -4.68 -24.37 -24.68
C LEU A 203 -3.79 -23.10 -24.68
N PRO A 204 -3.63 -22.44 -25.84
CA PRO A 204 -2.99 -21.13 -25.90
C PRO A 204 -3.74 -20.08 -25.07
N LEU A 205 -3.03 -19.08 -24.54
CA LEU A 205 -3.61 -17.98 -23.78
C LEU A 205 -4.27 -16.95 -24.72
N GLY A 206 -5.41 -17.31 -25.30
CA GLY A 206 -6.17 -16.47 -26.23
C GLY A 206 -6.70 -15.19 -25.58
N CYS A 207 -6.46 -14.04 -26.21
CA CYS A 207 -6.88 -12.73 -25.75
C CYS A 207 -7.05 -11.76 -26.92
N THR A 208 -8.29 -11.48 -27.33
CA THR A 208 -8.59 -10.55 -28.44
C THR A 208 -8.81 -9.10 -27.98
N LEU A 209 -9.01 -8.88 -26.68
CA LEU A 209 -9.30 -7.56 -26.10
C LEU A 209 -8.32 -7.23 -24.99
N ARG A 210 -7.72 -6.04 -25.02
CA ARG A 210 -6.75 -5.58 -24.01
C ARG A 210 -7.27 -5.67 -22.56
N VAL A 211 -8.55 -5.34 -22.36
CA VAL A 211 -9.22 -5.40 -21.03
C VAL A 211 -9.34 -6.83 -20.48
N SER A 212 -9.17 -7.85 -21.33
CA SER A 212 -9.27 -9.27 -20.97
C SER A 212 -7.91 -9.91 -20.67
N ILE A 213 -6.80 -9.17 -20.72
CA ILE A 213 -5.46 -9.69 -20.45
C ILE A 213 -5.39 -10.38 -19.08
N SER A 214 -5.98 -9.78 -18.04
CA SER A 214 -6.05 -10.37 -16.69
C SER A 214 -6.72 -11.74 -16.70
N ARG A 215 -7.82 -11.90 -17.45
CA ARG A 215 -8.54 -13.16 -17.59
C ARG A 215 -7.76 -14.19 -18.42
N ALA A 216 -7.03 -13.75 -19.44
CA ALA A 216 -6.21 -14.62 -20.28
C ALA A 216 -4.98 -15.17 -19.55
N LEU A 217 -4.46 -14.44 -18.57
CA LEU A 217 -3.33 -14.84 -17.73
C LEU A 217 -3.72 -15.70 -16.51
N GLU A 218 -5.01 -15.76 -16.17
CA GLU A 218 -5.52 -16.56 -15.05
C GLU A 218 -5.13 -18.05 -15.09
N PRO A 219 -5.07 -18.74 -16.25
CA PRO A 219 -4.56 -20.13 -16.32
C PRO A 219 -3.10 -20.26 -15.84
N ALA A 220 -2.24 -19.28 -16.15
CA ALA A 220 -0.84 -19.30 -15.72
C ALA A 220 -0.71 -19.15 -14.20
N ALA A 221 -1.52 -18.25 -13.61
CA ALA A 221 -1.61 -18.09 -12.16
C ALA A 221 -2.11 -19.38 -11.48
N TRP A 222 -3.15 -20.03 -12.02
CA TRP A 222 -3.62 -21.32 -11.52
C TRP A 222 -2.58 -22.45 -11.62
N TRP A 223 -1.77 -22.45 -12.69
CA TRP A 223 -0.71 -23.43 -12.88
C TRP A 223 0.37 -23.31 -11.81
N ALA A 224 0.89 -22.11 -11.55
CA ALA A 224 1.87 -21.88 -10.50
C ALA A 224 1.29 -22.19 -9.11
N TYR A 225 0.06 -21.73 -8.83
CA TYR A 225 -0.63 -22.01 -7.56
C TYR A 225 -0.80 -23.51 -7.30
N LYS A 226 -1.08 -24.32 -8.32
CA LYS A 226 -1.21 -25.79 -8.19
C LYS A 226 0.11 -26.50 -7.89
N LEU A 227 1.24 -25.93 -8.32
CA LEU A 227 2.58 -26.47 -8.07
C LEU A 227 3.10 -26.13 -6.66
N ASP A 228 2.32 -25.37 -5.89
CA ASP A 228 2.69 -24.86 -4.57
C ASP A 228 4.04 -24.11 -4.63
N THR A 229 4.13 -23.22 -5.61
CA THR A 229 5.32 -22.44 -5.91
C THR A 229 4.94 -21.04 -6.35
N ARG A 230 5.63 -20.05 -5.80
CA ARG A 230 5.50 -18.65 -6.20
C ARG A 230 6.40 -18.37 -7.40
N ALA A 231 5.89 -17.63 -8.37
CA ALA A 231 6.56 -17.36 -9.63
C ALA A 231 6.31 -15.93 -10.12
N HIS A 232 7.24 -15.47 -10.94
CA HIS A 232 7.11 -14.25 -11.71
C HIS A 232 7.11 -14.58 -13.20
N PHE A 233 6.13 -14.04 -13.92
CA PHE A 233 6.01 -14.15 -15.37
C PHE A 233 6.30 -12.82 -16.06
N GLU A 234 7.10 -12.85 -17.12
CA GLU A 234 7.09 -11.80 -18.15
C GLU A 234 6.20 -12.23 -19.31
N TRP A 235 5.32 -11.35 -19.76
CA TRP A 235 4.37 -11.66 -20.81
C TRP A 235 4.33 -10.58 -21.89
N VAL A 236 4.01 -11.00 -23.11
CA VAL A 236 3.79 -10.14 -24.29
C VAL A 236 2.44 -10.49 -24.93
N TRP A 237 1.77 -9.50 -25.49
CA TRP A 237 0.47 -9.62 -26.14
C TRP A 237 0.54 -9.07 -27.56
N ASP A 238 0.12 -9.88 -28.54
CA ASP A 238 0.16 -9.53 -29.97
C ASP A 238 -1.15 -8.92 -30.50
N GLY A 239 -2.18 -8.83 -29.67
CA GLY A 239 -3.54 -8.43 -30.07
C GLY A 239 -4.54 -9.59 -30.16
N LYS A 240 -4.06 -10.84 -30.15
CA LYS A 240 -4.84 -12.08 -30.28
C LYS A 240 -4.54 -13.11 -29.18
N ALA A 241 -3.30 -13.18 -28.72
CA ALA A 241 -2.85 -14.13 -27.71
C ALA A 241 -1.76 -13.50 -26.81
N VAL A 242 -1.71 -13.99 -25.58
CA VAL A 242 -0.65 -13.67 -24.61
C VAL A 242 0.39 -14.78 -24.64
N TYR A 243 1.66 -14.42 -24.63
CA TYR A 243 2.78 -15.36 -24.57
C TYR A 243 3.63 -15.06 -23.34
N LEU A 244 3.98 -16.10 -22.60
CA LEU A 244 4.94 -16.03 -21.50
C LEU A 244 6.35 -16.16 -22.07
N VAL A 245 7.15 -15.12 -21.90
CA VAL A 245 8.52 -15.00 -22.46
C VAL A 245 9.61 -15.16 -21.41
N GLN A 246 9.24 -15.23 -20.13
CA GLN A 246 10.13 -15.58 -19.04
C GLN A 246 9.30 -16.05 -17.84
N VAL A 247 9.84 -17.03 -17.10
CA VAL A 247 9.29 -17.52 -15.83
C VAL A 247 10.42 -17.66 -14.84
N ASP A 248 10.33 -16.98 -13.71
CA ASP A 248 11.31 -17.07 -12.63
C ASP A 248 10.63 -17.58 -11.36
N GLU A 249 11.26 -18.53 -10.67
CA GLU A 249 10.82 -18.96 -9.34
C GLU A 249 11.15 -17.88 -8.30
N ALA A 250 10.23 -17.61 -7.38
CA ALA A 250 10.44 -16.64 -6.31
C ALA A 250 11.56 -17.09 -5.37
N ILE A 251 12.42 -16.15 -4.95
CA ILE A 251 13.50 -16.45 -3.98
C ILE A 251 12.86 -16.73 -2.62
N THR A 252 13.11 -17.92 -2.09
CA THR A 252 12.85 -18.23 -0.69
C THR A 252 14.07 -17.83 0.14
N ARG A 253 13.86 -17.12 1.25
CA ARG A 253 14.91 -16.71 2.18
C ARG A 253 14.65 -17.33 3.54
N ASP A 254 15.73 -17.68 4.24
CA ASP A 254 15.63 -18.00 5.66
C ASP A 254 15.12 -16.76 6.40
N GLY A 255 14.03 -16.96 7.14
CA GLY A 255 13.30 -15.88 7.77
C GLY A 255 13.65 -15.71 9.25
N PHE A 256 13.78 -14.47 9.67
CA PHE A 256 13.95 -14.05 11.06
C PHE A 256 12.58 -13.85 11.75
N ASP A 257 12.43 -14.40 12.96
CA ASP A 257 11.29 -14.11 13.85
C ASP A 257 11.66 -12.95 14.80
N PRO A 258 11.11 -11.74 14.58
CA PRO A 258 11.42 -10.58 15.42
C PRO A 258 10.91 -10.69 16.86
N THR A 259 9.97 -11.59 17.14
CA THR A 259 9.42 -11.80 18.50
C THR A 259 10.26 -12.77 19.34
N ALA A 260 11.06 -13.62 18.71
CA ALA A 260 11.89 -14.61 19.39
C ALA A 260 13.03 -13.95 20.18
N GLN A 261 13.64 -12.91 19.62
CA GLN A 261 14.75 -12.18 20.25
C GLN A 261 14.35 -11.53 21.57
N THR A 262 13.17 -10.89 21.62
CA THR A 262 12.64 -10.31 22.86
C THR A 262 12.43 -11.35 23.94
N LYS A 263 12.09 -12.60 23.59
CA LYS A 263 11.91 -13.70 24.55
C LYS A 263 13.25 -14.23 25.07
N ALA A 264 14.26 -14.34 24.21
CA ALA A 264 15.59 -14.83 24.58
C ALA A 264 16.28 -13.93 25.63
N LEU A 265 16.07 -12.60 25.53
CA LEU A 265 16.63 -11.60 26.44
C LEU A 265 15.90 -11.51 27.81
N GLN A 266 14.90 -12.36 28.09
CA GLN A 266 14.10 -12.34 29.32
C GLN A 266 14.75 -13.02 30.54
N ARG A 267 16.03 -13.44 30.52
CA ARG A 267 16.66 -14.09 31.69
C ARG A 267 16.95 -13.13 32.86
N GLN A 268 16.59 -13.63 34.05
CA GLN A 268 16.62 -13.14 35.45
C GLN A 268 16.48 -11.64 35.79
N LYS A 269 15.89 -11.42 36.97
CA LYS A 269 15.43 -10.13 37.51
C LYS A 269 16.62 -9.42 38.16
N GLY A 270 17.20 -8.42 37.49
CA GLY A 270 18.22 -7.55 38.07
C GLY A 270 17.62 -6.33 38.75
N THR A 271 18.05 -6.03 39.97
CA THR A 271 17.95 -4.69 40.56
C THR A 271 18.82 -3.71 39.77
N THR A 272 18.43 -2.44 39.66
CA THR A 272 19.29 -1.38 39.10
C THR A 272 20.64 -1.44 39.83
N PRO A 273 21.77 -1.58 39.12
CA PRO A 273 23.06 -1.73 39.76
C PRO A 273 23.42 -0.44 40.49
N ALA A 274 23.90 -0.56 41.74
CA ALA A 274 24.50 0.57 42.44
C ALA A 274 25.89 0.83 41.84
N LEU A 275 25.99 1.94 41.11
CA LEU A 275 27.21 2.40 40.44
C LEU A 275 27.97 3.39 41.33
N ARG A 276 29.30 3.46 41.18
CA ARG A 276 30.20 4.26 42.02
C ARG A 276 30.72 5.52 41.32
N CYS A 277 30.96 5.40 40.03
CA CYS A 277 31.55 6.41 39.15
C CYS A 277 30.50 6.99 38.21
N LEU A 278 29.71 6.14 37.55
CA LEU A 278 28.68 6.57 36.60
C LEU A 278 27.49 7.21 37.33
N LYS A 279 27.08 8.41 36.91
CA LYS A 279 26.02 9.21 37.55
C LYS A 279 24.69 9.01 36.84
N GLU A 280 23.57 8.98 37.57
CA GLU A 280 22.24 9.06 36.93
C GLU A 280 22.03 10.43 36.25
N ILE A 281 21.20 10.45 35.21
CA ILE A 281 20.84 11.70 34.52
C ILE A 281 20.17 12.73 35.45
N SER A 282 20.59 13.99 35.35
CA SER A 282 20.11 15.12 36.15
C SER A 282 19.60 16.26 35.26
N GLU A 283 18.92 17.26 35.84
CA GLU A 283 18.52 18.49 35.13
C GLU A 283 19.73 19.28 34.61
N GLU A 284 20.88 19.20 35.29
CA GLU A 284 22.11 19.84 34.82
C GLU A 284 22.60 19.18 33.52
N HIS A 285 22.61 17.84 33.47
CA HIS A 285 22.97 17.12 32.25
C HIS A 285 22.01 17.43 31.10
N ALA A 286 20.72 17.59 31.37
CA ALA A 286 19.71 17.93 30.36
C ALA A 286 19.92 19.31 29.72
N ARG A 287 20.46 20.28 30.47
CA ARG A 287 20.81 21.61 29.94
C ARG A 287 22.04 21.57 29.01
N LYS A 288 22.97 20.66 29.27
CA LYS A 288 24.23 20.51 28.51
C LYS A 288 24.06 19.62 27.28
N PHE A 289 23.33 18.51 27.42
CA PHE A 289 23.30 17.42 26.44
C PHE A 289 21.90 17.18 25.89
N HIS A 290 21.74 17.34 24.58
CA HIS A 290 20.45 17.29 23.89
C HIS A 290 19.74 15.94 24.03
N LYS A 291 20.49 14.83 24.02
CA LYS A 291 19.91 13.49 24.17
C LYS A 291 19.30 13.28 25.55
N ILE A 292 19.79 13.98 26.57
CA ILE A 292 19.30 13.91 27.95
C ILE A 292 18.10 14.84 28.13
N ASN A 293 18.08 16.00 27.47
CA ASN A 293 16.93 16.93 27.46
C ASN A 293 15.61 16.23 27.08
N ASN A 294 15.65 15.38 26.05
CA ASN A 294 14.47 14.62 25.62
C ASN A 294 13.87 13.77 26.76
N VAL A 295 14.73 13.16 27.58
CA VAL A 295 14.31 12.31 28.70
C VAL A 295 13.67 13.13 29.82
N GLU A 296 14.10 14.38 30.03
CA GLU A 296 13.51 15.27 31.03
C GLU A 296 12.05 15.61 30.71
N ILE A 297 11.73 15.88 29.43
CA ILE A 297 10.35 16.10 28.96
C ILE A 297 9.48 14.88 29.27
N TYR A 298 10.00 13.67 29.01
CA TYR A 298 9.29 12.43 29.29
C TYR A 298 9.03 12.24 30.79
N LYS A 299 10.02 12.53 31.64
CA LYS A 299 9.86 12.50 33.11
C LYS A 299 8.78 13.47 33.58
N LYS A 300 8.78 14.72 33.09
CA LYS A 300 7.76 15.73 33.44
C LYS A 300 6.34 15.32 33.05
N LEU A 301 6.20 14.56 31.95
CA LEU A 301 4.90 14.04 31.49
C LEU A 301 4.46 12.72 32.18
N GLY A 302 5.29 12.15 33.06
CA GLY A 302 5.04 10.88 33.73
C GLY A 302 5.16 9.66 32.81
N LEU A 303 5.96 9.76 31.75
CA LEU A 303 6.19 8.68 30.79
C LEU A 303 7.23 7.68 31.32
N PRO A 304 7.17 6.41 30.90
CA PRO A 304 8.14 5.40 31.33
C PRO A 304 9.56 5.78 30.89
N SER A 305 10.55 5.51 31.75
CA SER A 305 11.99 5.70 31.49
C SER A 305 12.79 4.47 31.93
N CYS A 306 13.93 4.21 31.29
CA CYS A 306 14.89 3.22 31.76
C CYS A 306 16.02 3.91 32.57
N PRO A 307 16.78 3.18 33.39
CA PRO A 307 18.00 3.71 33.98
C PRO A 307 18.97 4.16 32.88
N ILE A 308 19.45 5.40 32.99
CA ILE A 308 20.43 6.00 32.09
C ILE A 308 21.51 6.64 32.96
N PHE A 309 22.75 6.28 32.67
CA PHE A 309 23.91 6.78 33.40
C PHE A 309 24.83 7.59 32.48
N VAL A 310 25.57 8.52 33.05
CA VAL A 310 26.40 9.48 32.31
C VAL A 310 27.81 9.51 32.90
N LEU A 311 28.79 9.58 32.00
CA LEU A 311 30.16 9.96 32.28
C LEU A 311 30.49 11.23 31.50
N ASP A 312 30.65 12.34 32.22
CA ASP A 312 31.02 13.67 31.69
C ASP A 312 32.20 14.30 32.46
N ASP A 313 32.85 13.52 33.33
CA ASP A 313 33.93 13.97 34.20
C ASP A 313 35.25 14.11 33.42
N VAL A 314 35.73 15.36 33.29
CA VAL A 314 36.89 15.72 32.45
C VAL A 314 38.18 15.03 32.91
N ASP A 315 38.35 14.80 34.21
CA ASP A 315 39.55 14.17 34.75
C ASP A 315 39.57 12.69 34.35
N ILE A 316 38.44 11.99 34.55
CA ILE A 316 38.29 10.58 34.16
C ILE A 316 38.43 10.40 32.64
N LEU A 317 37.86 11.30 31.85
CA LEU A 317 38.00 11.27 30.39
C LEU A 317 39.47 11.47 29.95
N SER A 318 40.23 12.31 30.65
CA SER A 318 41.65 12.55 30.37
C SER A 318 42.52 11.34 30.73
N GLU A 319 42.21 10.66 31.84
CA GLU A 319 42.86 9.41 32.26
C GLU A 319 42.64 8.29 31.23
N ILE A 320 41.42 8.15 30.68
CA ILE A 320 41.13 7.15 29.64
C ILE A 320 42.00 7.38 28.39
N ILE A 321 42.22 8.65 28.00
CA ILE A 321 43.07 9.01 26.86
C ILE A 321 44.54 8.68 27.13
N SER A 322 45.04 8.92 28.35
CA SER A 322 46.41 8.54 28.74
C SER A 322 46.60 7.03 28.88
N GLY A 323 45.51 6.26 28.90
CA GLY A 323 45.50 4.80 29.02
C GLY A 323 45.34 4.29 30.45
N GLU A 324 45.08 5.18 31.41
CA GLU A 324 44.78 4.83 32.79
C GLU A 324 43.26 4.63 32.95
N ILE A 325 42.85 3.49 33.52
CA ILE A 325 41.43 3.17 33.71
C ILE A 325 41.20 2.94 35.20
N ARG A 326 40.41 3.82 35.83
CA ARG A 326 40.06 3.69 37.25
C ARG A 326 39.28 2.40 37.53
N ASP A 327 39.56 1.80 38.69
CA ASP A 327 38.93 0.54 39.12
C ASP A 327 37.42 0.68 39.36
N ASP A 328 36.97 1.86 39.80
CA ASP A 328 35.55 2.14 40.01
C ASP A 328 34.77 2.21 38.68
N LEU A 329 35.31 2.88 37.66
CA LEU A 329 34.75 2.90 36.31
C LEU A 329 34.72 1.50 35.69
N ARG A 330 35.81 0.73 35.83
CA ARG A 330 35.87 -0.66 35.36
C ARG A 330 34.77 -1.51 36.00
N SER A 331 34.63 -1.44 37.32
CA SER A 331 33.62 -2.19 38.07
C SER A 331 32.19 -1.81 37.66
N ASP A 332 31.92 -0.53 37.41
CA ASP A 332 30.62 -0.07 36.95
C ASP A 332 30.28 -0.59 35.54
N ILE A 333 31.24 -0.54 34.62
CA ILE A 333 31.07 -1.08 33.26
C ILE A 333 30.87 -2.60 33.30
N GLU A 334 31.63 -3.33 34.11
CA GLU A 334 31.47 -4.79 34.27
C GLU A 334 30.05 -5.16 34.73
N LYS A 335 29.49 -4.43 35.72
CA LYS A 335 28.10 -4.62 36.14
C LYS A 335 27.09 -4.33 35.03
N LEU A 336 27.32 -3.28 34.24
CA LEU A 336 26.43 -2.96 33.14
C LEU A 336 26.53 -3.98 31.99
N CYS A 337 27.69 -4.59 31.79
CA CYS A 337 27.95 -5.65 30.81
C CYS A 337 27.43 -7.04 31.22
N GLU A 338 26.95 -7.23 32.46
CA GLU A 338 26.16 -8.43 32.83
C GLU A 338 24.92 -8.60 31.93
N TYR A 339 24.47 -7.49 31.35
CA TYR A 339 23.49 -7.43 30.28
C TYR A 339 24.12 -6.80 29.04
N SER A 340 23.41 -6.83 27.91
CA SER A 340 23.86 -6.08 26.73
C SER A 340 23.89 -4.58 27.03
N LEU A 341 25.08 -3.99 27.05
CA LEU A 341 25.31 -2.57 27.27
C LEU A 341 25.34 -1.83 25.92
N VAL A 342 24.74 -0.65 25.89
CA VAL A 342 24.83 0.29 24.78
C VAL A 342 25.38 1.61 25.32
N ILE A 343 26.47 2.08 24.72
CA ILE A 343 27.13 3.33 25.06
C ILE A 343 26.93 4.29 23.90
N ARG A 344 26.36 5.47 24.17
CA ARG A 344 26.16 6.54 23.18
C ARG A 344 27.00 7.75 23.55
N THR A 345 27.43 8.50 22.56
CA THR A 345 28.17 9.75 22.80
C THR A 345 27.29 10.97 22.54
N ASP A 346 27.39 12.00 23.36
CA ASP A 346 26.80 13.33 23.15
C ASP A 346 27.85 14.43 23.35
N ILE A 347 27.60 15.61 22.79
CA ILE A 347 28.47 16.78 22.92
C ILE A 347 27.66 18.05 23.20
N GLU A 348 28.22 18.96 24.00
CA GLU A 348 27.61 20.24 24.35
C GLU A 348 27.80 21.26 23.21
N THR A 349 26.91 21.20 22.21
CA THR A 349 26.89 22.10 21.03
C THR A 349 25.45 22.39 20.67
N ASP A 350 25.07 23.53 20.07
CA ASP A 350 23.70 23.75 19.52
C ASP A 350 23.53 23.39 18.04
N ALA A 351 24.62 23.03 17.37
CA ALA A 351 24.60 22.71 15.96
C ALA A 351 24.02 21.30 15.70
N GLN A 352 22.84 21.23 15.09
CA GLN A 352 22.17 19.97 14.75
C GLN A 352 23.07 19.02 13.94
N ALA A 353 23.81 19.53 12.95
CA ALA A 353 24.72 18.73 12.11
C ALA A 353 25.89 18.09 12.89
N LYS A 354 26.29 18.69 14.02
CA LYS A 354 27.35 18.15 14.89
C LYS A 354 26.82 17.09 15.87
N ARG A 355 25.57 17.19 16.32
CA ARG A 355 24.94 16.26 17.26
C ARG A 355 24.49 14.93 16.63
N GLN A 356 24.26 14.92 15.32
CA GLN A 356 23.69 13.77 14.62
C GLN A 356 24.73 12.66 14.35
N LEU A 357 24.27 11.40 14.49
CA LEU A 357 25.01 10.17 14.23
C LEU A 357 26.38 10.07 14.94
N LEU A 358 26.53 10.70 16.11
CA LEU A 358 27.73 10.51 16.96
C LEU A 358 28.00 9.02 17.25
N PRO A 359 29.28 8.65 17.49
CA PRO A 359 29.66 7.27 17.77
C PRO A 359 28.82 6.65 18.88
N ARG A 360 28.54 5.36 18.70
CA ARG A 360 27.92 4.53 19.73
C ARG A 360 28.35 3.09 19.55
N THR A 361 28.18 2.29 20.58
CA THR A 361 28.27 0.84 20.44
C THR A 361 26.97 0.25 19.89
N CYS A 362 27.06 -0.97 19.35
CA CYS A 362 25.90 -1.86 19.22
C CYS A 362 25.59 -2.45 20.60
N GLU A 363 25.48 -3.78 20.74
CA GLU A 363 25.48 -4.43 22.05
C GLU A 363 26.90 -4.80 22.46
N VAL A 364 27.30 -4.42 23.67
CA VAL A 364 28.57 -4.83 24.28
C VAL A 364 28.29 -5.68 25.51
N ARG A 365 28.91 -6.85 25.56
CA ARG A 365 28.78 -7.82 26.67
C ARG A 365 30.10 -8.06 27.40
N ASP A 366 31.12 -7.27 27.06
CA ASP A 366 32.48 -7.36 27.61
C ASP A 366 32.98 -5.96 27.99
N SER A 367 33.54 -5.83 29.19
CA SER A 367 34.01 -4.55 29.71
C SER A 367 35.22 -4.03 28.94
N GLN A 368 36.06 -4.90 28.38
CA GLN A 368 37.24 -4.48 27.61
C GLN A 368 36.82 -3.83 26.29
N ALA A 369 35.86 -4.41 25.57
CA ALA A 369 35.29 -3.82 24.37
C ALA A 369 34.63 -2.45 24.65
N ALA A 370 33.92 -2.31 25.76
CA ALA A 370 33.33 -1.03 26.19
C ALA A 370 34.41 0.04 26.45
N LEU A 371 35.45 -0.29 27.22
CA LEU A 371 36.55 0.62 27.52
C LEU A 371 37.35 1.01 26.27
N LYS A 372 37.57 0.06 25.37
CA LYS A 372 38.19 0.30 24.06
C LYS A 372 37.39 1.32 23.25
N PHE A 373 36.07 1.17 23.19
CA PHE A 373 35.19 2.12 22.51
C PHE A 373 35.29 3.54 23.08
N LEU A 374 35.33 3.70 24.41
CA LEU A 374 35.47 5.01 25.06
C LEU A 374 36.77 5.69 24.61
N LYS A 375 37.89 4.95 24.68
CA LYS A 375 39.22 5.45 24.31
C LYS A 375 39.29 5.84 22.83
N GLU A 376 38.90 4.94 21.93
CA GLU A 376 38.93 5.20 20.48
C GLU A 376 38.04 6.39 20.10
N THR A 377 36.88 6.54 20.75
CA THR A 377 35.98 7.69 20.51
C THR A 377 36.65 9.01 20.92
N LEU A 378 37.29 9.07 22.08
CA LEU A 378 37.98 10.28 22.56
C LEU A 378 39.19 10.63 21.67
N GLU A 379 39.96 9.62 21.24
CA GLU A 379 41.07 9.81 20.30
C GLU A 379 40.58 10.35 18.95
N ASN A 380 39.48 9.80 18.42
CA ASN A 380 38.86 10.26 17.18
C ASN A 380 38.35 11.71 17.30
N PHE A 381 37.75 12.07 18.43
CA PHE A 381 37.30 13.45 18.68
C PHE A 381 38.46 14.43 18.75
N LYS A 382 39.57 14.04 19.38
CA LYS A 382 40.81 14.82 19.40
C LYS A 382 41.37 15.02 18.00
N GLN A 383 41.38 13.98 17.16
CA GLN A 383 41.83 14.08 15.76
C GLN A 383 40.89 14.96 14.91
N ALA A 384 39.59 14.92 15.18
CA ALA A 384 38.58 15.73 14.50
C ALA A 384 38.49 17.19 15.02
N ASN A 385 39.35 17.59 15.96
CA ASN A 385 39.34 18.91 16.61
C ASN A 385 37.97 19.30 17.23
N ILE A 386 37.27 18.33 17.83
CA ILE A 386 36.07 18.59 18.63
C ILE A 386 36.53 19.16 19.97
N THR A 387 36.13 20.40 20.26
CA THR A 387 36.50 21.12 21.50
C THR A 387 35.34 21.22 22.49
N GLU A 388 34.14 20.83 22.06
CA GLU A 388 32.95 20.81 22.90
C GLU A 388 33.05 19.73 23.99
N PRO A 389 32.55 20.00 25.22
CA PRO A 389 32.46 18.99 26.28
C PRO A 389 31.72 17.73 25.84
N VAL A 390 32.28 16.57 26.19
CA VAL A 390 31.81 15.24 25.75
C VAL A 390 31.15 14.51 26.91
N ALA A 391 30.05 13.81 26.62
CA ALA A 391 29.44 12.86 27.55
C ALA A 391 29.26 11.49 26.91
N PHE A 392 29.54 10.44 27.69
CA PHE A 392 29.13 9.07 27.37
C PHE A 392 27.87 8.71 28.17
N ILE A 393 26.86 8.24 27.45
CA ILE A 393 25.54 7.87 27.96
C ILE A 393 25.44 6.34 27.92
N PHE A 394 25.31 5.72 29.09
CA PHE A 394 25.24 4.29 29.28
C PHE A 394 23.80 3.87 29.56
N HIS A 395 23.32 2.89 28.80
CA HIS A 395 22.04 2.23 29.08
C HIS A 395 22.11 0.78 28.61
N ASN A 396 21.36 -0.11 29.26
CA ASN A 396 21.23 -1.47 28.74
C ASN A 396 20.33 -1.50 27.50
N PHE A 397 20.56 -2.48 26.64
CA PHE A 397 19.77 -2.71 25.43
C PHE A 397 18.29 -2.89 25.78
N ILE A 398 17.42 -2.22 25.02
CA ILE A 398 15.97 -2.25 25.23
C ILE A 398 15.38 -3.25 24.23
N PRO A 399 14.90 -4.43 24.66
CA PRO A 399 14.42 -5.46 23.75
C PRO A 399 12.98 -5.20 23.32
N ALA A 400 12.78 -4.17 22.50
CA ALA A 400 11.50 -3.91 21.86
C ALA A 400 11.24 -4.93 20.74
N VAL A 401 9.98 -5.30 20.54
CA VAL A 401 9.59 -6.16 19.41
C VAL A 401 9.54 -5.35 18.11
N SER A 402 9.14 -4.08 18.22
CA SER A 402 9.00 -3.14 17.10
C SER A 402 9.46 -1.74 17.52
N SER A 403 9.75 -0.93 16.51
CA SER A 403 10.06 0.48 16.67
C SER A 403 9.15 1.33 15.80
N ALA A 404 8.92 2.58 16.19
CA ALA A 404 8.10 3.51 15.44
C ALA A 404 8.64 4.94 15.50
N PHE A 405 8.41 5.71 14.43
CA PHE A 405 8.51 7.16 14.43
C PHE A 405 7.11 7.75 14.34
N ALA A 406 6.79 8.71 15.21
CA ALA A 406 5.50 9.37 15.29
C ALA A 406 5.66 10.88 15.09
N TYR A 407 5.01 11.41 14.06
CA TYR A 407 4.91 12.84 13.82
C TYR A 407 3.69 13.43 14.52
N ALA A 408 3.93 14.45 15.35
CA ALA A 408 2.91 15.25 16.00
C ALA A 408 3.33 16.73 16.05
N ALA A 409 2.37 17.63 15.99
CA ALA A 409 2.62 19.07 16.06
C ALA A 409 1.62 19.78 16.99
N PRO A 410 2.00 20.85 17.71
CA PRO A 410 1.09 21.60 18.58
C PRO A 410 -0.21 21.98 17.86
N GLY A 411 -1.35 21.78 18.52
CA GLY A 411 -2.67 22.05 17.95
C GLY A 411 -3.15 21.08 16.84
N ALA A 412 -2.28 20.24 16.27
CA ALA A 412 -2.64 19.35 15.16
C ALA A 412 -3.40 18.09 15.60
N ARG A 413 -4.58 17.85 15.02
CA ARG A 413 -5.46 16.73 15.39
C ARG A 413 -4.92 15.33 15.01
N LYS A 414 -4.19 15.21 13.90
CA LYS A 414 -3.72 13.92 13.35
C LYS A 414 -2.29 13.64 13.78
N VAL A 415 -2.02 12.40 14.17
CA VAL A 415 -0.68 11.86 14.42
C VAL A 415 -0.38 10.83 13.34
N HIS A 416 0.79 10.96 12.71
CA HIS A 416 1.26 10.01 11.69
C HIS A 416 2.31 9.11 12.33
N ILE A 417 2.18 7.79 12.16
CA ILE A 417 3.11 6.82 12.75
C ILE A 417 3.62 5.91 11.63
N GLU A 418 4.94 5.78 11.53
CA GLU A 418 5.65 4.81 10.68
C GLU A 418 6.29 3.77 11.60
N CYS A 419 6.04 2.48 11.37
CA CYS A 419 6.52 1.42 12.28
C CYS A 419 6.98 0.15 11.56
N LEU A 420 8.01 -0.49 12.14
CA LEU A 420 8.64 -1.70 11.63
C LEU A 420 9.07 -2.59 12.80
N TRP A 421 9.22 -3.89 12.53
CA TRP A 421 9.81 -4.85 13.47
C TRP A 421 11.26 -4.48 13.82
N GLY A 422 11.71 -4.87 15.02
CA GLY A 422 13.09 -4.71 15.45
C GLY A 422 13.48 -3.26 15.75
N LEU A 423 14.73 -2.92 15.43
CA LEU A 423 15.39 -1.65 15.78
C LEU A 423 14.95 -0.48 14.89
N PRO A 424 14.97 0.77 15.41
CA PRO A 424 14.47 1.94 14.69
C PRO A 424 15.28 2.27 13.44
N GLU A 425 16.56 1.88 13.37
CA GLU A 425 17.40 2.01 12.17
C GLU A 425 16.81 1.25 10.97
N GLY A 426 15.97 0.23 11.20
CA GLY A 426 15.25 -0.45 10.13
C GLY A 426 14.31 0.49 9.36
N LEU A 427 13.71 1.49 10.03
CA LEU A 427 12.83 2.49 9.41
C LEU A 427 13.58 3.45 8.49
N TYR A 428 14.90 3.48 8.50
CA TYR A 428 15.67 4.39 7.64
C TYR A 428 15.68 3.94 6.19
N TYR A 429 15.62 2.64 5.94
CA TYR A 429 15.84 2.06 4.61
C TYR A 429 14.82 1.02 4.19
N ASN A 430 14.07 0.42 5.12
CA ASN A 430 13.19 -0.71 4.81
C ASN A 430 11.71 -0.29 4.75
N SER A 431 10.95 -1.04 3.94
CA SER A 431 9.49 -0.90 3.89
C SER A 431 8.85 -1.17 5.25
N HIS A 432 7.81 -0.42 5.58
CA HIS A 432 7.25 -0.33 6.91
C HIS A 432 5.73 -0.08 6.87
N ASP A 433 5.07 -0.30 8.00
CA ASP A 433 3.65 -0.04 8.15
C ASP A 433 3.39 1.44 8.44
N LYS A 434 2.21 1.92 8.02
CA LYS A 434 1.78 3.31 8.24
C LYS A 434 0.48 3.36 9.01
N ILE A 435 0.39 4.32 9.92
CA ILE A 435 -0.78 4.49 10.77
C ILE A 435 -1.08 5.99 10.85
N ILE A 436 -2.36 6.34 10.69
CA ILE A 436 -2.85 7.67 10.97
C ILE A 436 -3.83 7.55 12.12
N VAL A 437 -3.56 8.30 13.18
CA VAL A 437 -4.41 8.38 14.36
C VAL A 437 -5.02 9.75 14.42
N ASP A 438 -6.33 9.79 14.33
CA ASP A 438 -7.09 11.01 14.49
C ASP A 438 -7.55 11.11 15.96
N THR A 439 -7.02 12.12 16.66
CA THR A 439 -7.26 12.36 18.09
C THR A 439 -8.53 13.17 18.39
N LYS A 440 -9.33 13.48 17.36
CA LYS A 440 -10.64 14.16 17.39
C LYS A 440 -10.68 15.61 17.88
N LYS A 441 -9.68 16.09 18.61
CA LYS A 441 -9.58 17.49 19.04
C LYS A 441 -8.25 18.09 18.59
N GLY A 442 -8.25 19.39 18.30
CA GLY A 442 -7.06 20.18 17.97
C GLY A 442 -6.19 20.43 19.21
N PRO A 443 -6.20 21.62 19.83
CA PRO A 443 -5.30 21.93 20.95
C PRO A 443 -5.60 21.09 22.19
N ILE A 444 -4.54 20.60 22.85
CA ILE A 444 -4.65 20.04 24.21
C ILE A 444 -4.46 21.21 25.19
N THR A 445 -5.56 21.75 25.72
CA THR A 445 -5.48 22.69 26.86
C THR A 445 -5.26 21.90 28.15
N SER A 446 -4.66 22.54 29.17
CA SER A 446 -4.33 21.95 30.49
C SER A 446 -5.49 21.21 31.17
N ASP A 447 -6.73 21.61 30.87
CA ASP A 447 -7.95 21.06 31.47
C ASP A 447 -8.67 20.03 30.58
N SER A 448 -8.20 19.82 29.34
CA SER A 448 -8.83 18.93 28.38
C SER A 448 -8.14 17.56 28.34
N THR A 449 -8.76 16.55 28.96
CA THR A 449 -8.33 15.16 28.79
C THR A 449 -8.82 14.65 27.44
N LEU A 450 -7.90 14.41 26.49
CA LEU A 450 -8.20 13.58 25.33
C LEU A 450 -8.55 12.17 25.83
N ASP A 451 -9.64 11.60 25.31
CA ASP A 451 -10.03 10.21 25.58
C ASP A 451 -9.50 9.33 24.46
N PRO A 452 -8.47 8.49 24.71
CA PRO A 452 -7.88 7.64 23.67
C PRO A 452 -8.87 6.67 23.04
N GLN A 453 -9.94 6.28 23.75
CA GLN A 453 -10.94 5.35 23.23
C GLN A 453 -11.72 5.93 22.04
N LYS A 454 -11.80 7.26 21.92
CA LYS A 454 -12.48 7.95 20.82
C LYS A 454 -11.60 8.13 19.58
N PHE A 455 -10.32 7.80 19.66
CA PHE A 455 -9.40 7.96 18.54
C PHE A 455 -9.72 6.96 17.43
N SER A 456 -9.79 7.45 16.19
CA SER A 456 -9.92 6.59 15.02
C SER A 456 -8.54 6.29 14.45
N ILE A 457 -8.29 5.00 14.20
CA ILE A 457 -7.03 4.49 13.68
C ILE A 457 -7.26 4.03 12.24
N GLN A 458 -6.47 4.59 11.33
CA GLN A 458 -6.34 4.10 9.97
C GLN A 458 -4.99 3.39 9.86
N TYR A 459 -4.98 2.06 9.80
CA TYR A 459 -3.77 1.25 9.70
C TYR A 459 -3.59 0.74 8.27
N LYS A 460 -2.41 0.92 7.69
CA LYS A 460 -2.03 0.43 6.37
C LYS A 460 -0.87 -0.55 6.51
N GLU A 461 -1.20 -1.84 6.43
CA GLU A 461 -0.23 -2.95 6.45
C GLU A 461 0.55 -3.01 5.15
N ARG A 462 1.86 -3.28 5.25
CA ARG A 462 2.77 -3.40 4.10
C ARG A 462 3.66 -4.62 4.21
N TYR A 463 4.16 -5.07 3.06
CA TYR A 463 5.23 -6.05 3.02
C TYR A 463 6.52 -5.44 3.60
N LYS A 464 7.02 -6.07 4.65
CA LYS A 464 8.24 -5.76 5.38
C LYS A 464 9.22 -6.89 5.07
N GLY A 465 9.94 -6.78 3.96
CA GLY A 465 10.88 -7.83 3.56
C GLY A 465 12.07 -7.99 4.52
N PHE A 466 12.39 -6.93 5.27
CA PHE A 466 13.54 -6.89 6.17
C PHE A 466 13.26 -6.07 7.42
N CYS A 467 14.01 -6.34 8.49
CA CYS A 467 14.16 -5.48 9.65
C CYS A 467 15.64 -5.35 10.02
N VAL A 468 15.95 -4.45 10.97
CA VAL A 468 17.28 -4.41 11.59
C VAL A 468 17.16 -5.01 12.98
N ALA A 469 18.03 -5.95 13.30
CA ALA A 469 18.06 -6.62 14.60
C ALA A 469 19.51 -7.01 14.96
N PRO A 470 19.82 -7.16 16.26
CA PRO A 470 21.11 -7.68 16.69
C PRO A 470 21.28 -9.14 16.28
N ASP A 471 22.47 -9.49 15.78
CA ASP A 471 22.90 -10.87 15.58
C ASP A 471 23.41 -11.52 16.88
N HIS A 472 24.00 -12.71 16.77
CA HIS A 472 24.55 -13.45 17.90
C HIS A 472 25.70 -12.72 18.63
N ASP A 473 26.50 -11.95 17.89
CA ASP A 473 27.63 -11.15 18.38
C ASP A 473 27.18 -9.77 18.89
N GLY A 474 25.90 -9.43 18.73
CA GLY A 474 25.35 -8.14 19.15
C GLY A 474 25.53 -7.03 18.10
N GLN A 475 25.96 -7.36 16.88
CA GLN A 475 26.03 -6.44 15.75
C GLN A 475 24.66 -6.24 15.13
N TRP A 476 24.37 -5.01 14.73
CA TRP A 476 23.04 -4.67 14.20
C TRP A 476 23.04 -4.83 12.69
N VAL A 477 22.37 -5.87 12.22
CA VAL A 477 22.39 -6.28 10.82
C VAL A 477 20.99 -6.31 10.25
N ARG A 478 20.90 -6.16 8.92
CA ARG A 478 19.64 -6.32 8.20
C ARG A 478 19.29 -7.81 8.13
N MET A 479 18.13 -8.17 8.65
CA MET A 479 17.61 -9.55 8.66
C MET A 479 16.35 -9.65 7.79
N ALA A 480 16.26 -10.69 6.96
CA ALA A 480 15.06 -10.98 6.18
C ALA A 480 13.96 -11.51 7.11
N LEU A 481 12.74 -10.98 7.03
CA LEU A 481 11.65 -11.39 7.92
C LEU A 481 11.01 -12.70 7.46
N ALA A 482 10.69 -13.58 8.40
CA ALA A 482 9.94 -14.82 8.12
C ALA A 482 8.46 -14.54 7.88
N GLU A 483 7.80 -15.40 7.12
CA GLU A 483 6.34 -15.52 7.17
C GLU A 483 5.91 -15.91 8.62
N PRO A 484 4.89 -15.26 9.21
CA PRO A 484 4.01 -14.23 8.64
C PRO A 484 4.40 -12.78 9.02
N TYR A 485 5.57 -12.54 9.61
CA TYR A 485 6.01 -11.23 10.09
C TYR A 485 6.26 -10.23 8.96
N ASP A 486 6.63 -10.74 7.80
CA ASP A 486 6.76 -9.97 6.58
C ASP A 486 5.48 -9.19 6.20
N TRP A 487 4.27 -9.72 6.43
CA TRP A 487 3.02 -8.97 6.21
C TRP A 487 2.33 -8.51 7.50
N ARG A 488 2.46 -9.26 8.59
CA ARG A 488 1.77 -8.98 9.86
C ARG A 488 2.07 -7.56 10.38
N ARG A 489 1.08 -6.93 10.99
CA ARG A 489 1.19 -5.63 11.68
C ARG A 489 2.39 -5.59 12.63
N ALA A 490 3.29 -4.63 12.43
CA ALA A 490 4.40 -4.37 13.34
C ALA A 490 3.93 -3.92 14.73
N ILE A 491 2.79 -3.22 14.83
CA ILE A 491 2.13 -2.92 16.10
C ILE A 491 0.79 -3.65 16.14
N SER A 492 0.73 -4.72 16.94
CA SER A 492 -0.41 -5.63 16.99
C SER A 492 -1.62 -5.10 17.76
N LYS A 493 -1.42 -4.13 18.67
CA LYS A 493 -2.48 -3.66 19.56
C LYS A 493 -2.84 -2.19 19.36
N ASP A 494 -4.12 -1.94 19.15
CA ASP A 494 -4.67 -0.57 18.97
C ASP A 494 -4.53 0.29 20.24
N GLU A 495 -4.53 -0.32 21.44
CA GLU A 495 -4.22 0.37 22.71
C GLU A 495 -2.85 1.04 22.68
N TRP A 496 -1.83 0.38 22.10
CA TRP A 496 -0.47 0.92 22.02
C TRP A 496 -0.38 2.05 21.02
N ILE A 497 -1.10 1.93 19.89
CA ILE A 497 -1.19 2.98 18.87
C ILE A 497 -1.83 4.24 19.44
N ARG A 498 -2.94 4.08 20.18
CA ARG A 498 -3.64 5.20 20.83
C ARG A 498 -2.77 5.89 21.89
N GLU A 499 -2.04 5.10 22.68
CA GLU A 499 -1.11 5.63 23.68
C GLU A 499 0.03 6.40 23.01
N ILE A 500 0.67 5.84 21.98
CA ILE A 500 1.71 6.53 21.19
C ILE A 500 1.18 7.86 20.67
N ALA A 501 -0.02 7.87 20.07
CA ALA A 501 -0.62 9.09 19.55
C ALA A 501 -0.91 10.13 20.64
N LEU A 502 -1.52 9.72 21.77
CA LEU A 502 -1.81 10.62 22.89
C LEU A 502 -0.52 11.25 23.42
N GLN A 503 0.47 10.42 23.73
CA GLN A 503 1.70 10.91 24.36
C GLN A 503 2.56 11.71 23.37
N SER A 504 2.59 11.35 22.09
CA SER A 504 3.23 12.16 21.05
C SER A 504 2.63 13.56 20.94
N ARG A 505 1.29 13.71 21.04
CA ARG A 505 0.65 15.03 21.12
C ARG A 505 1.11 15.79 22.38
N ARG A 506 1.10 15.15 23.54
CA ARG A 506 1.54 15.79 24.81
C ARG A 506 3.00 16.25 24.78
N ILE A 507 3.88 15.45 24.17
CA ILE A 507 5.30 15.81 23.97
C ILE A 507 5.39 17.04 23.04
N ALA A 508 4.71 17.02 21.90
CA ALA A 508 4.73 18.14 20.95
C ALA A 508 4.17 19.44 21.56
N GLU A 509 3.06 19.39 22.30
CA GLU A 509 2.50 20.56 22.99
C GLU A 509 3.45 21.11 24.07
N MET A 510 4.16 20.23 24.79
CA MET A 510 5.14 20.63 25.79
C MET A 510 6.40 21.27 25.18
N SER A 511 6.85 20.77 24.03
CA SER A 511 7.98 21.35 23.29
C SER A 511 7.58 22.57 22.45
N ALA A 512 6.28 22.83 22.27
CA ALA A 512 5.73 23.92 21.47
C ALA A 512 6.20 23.96 20.00
N GLU A 513 6.57 22.81 19.43
CA GLU A 513 7.03 22.69 18.04
C GLU A 513 6.65 21.34 17.41
N PRO A 514 6.57 21.22 16.06
CA PRO A 514 6.37 19.95 15.37
C PRO A 514 7.53 18.98 15.56
N LEU A 515 7.26 17.74 15.94
CA LEU A 515 8.27 16.74 16.29
C LEU A 515 8.13 15.44 15.50
N SER A 516 9.26 14.79 15.23
CA SER A 516 9.36 13.35 14.97
C SER A 516 9.82 12.66 16.24
N ILE A 517 9.04 11.73 16.76
CA ILE A 517 9.26 11.08 18.06
C ILE A 517 9.48 9.58 17.84
N MET A 518 10.65 9.08 18.24
CA MET A 518 10.99 7.66 18.23
C MET A 518 10.39 6.93 19.44
N TRP A 519 9.77 5.79 19.18
CA TRP A 519 9.13 4.91 20.15
C TRP A 519 9.69 3.49 20.05
N PHE A 520 9.97 2.89 21.21
CA PHE A 520 10.08 1.45 21.37
C PHE A 520 8.71 0.86 21.70
N VAL A 521 8.35 -0.24 21.06
CA VAL A 521 7.03 -0.86 21.14
C VAL A 521 7.13 -2.35 21.47
N GLY A 522 6.26 -2.81 22.36
CA GLY A 522 6.27 -4.20 22.85
C GLY A 522 7.40 -4.47 23.84
N VAL A 523 7.86 -3.45 24.57
CA VAL A 523 8.91 -3.60 25.58
C VAL A 523 8.40 -4.47 26.74
N PRO A 524 9.12 -5.52 27.18
CA PRO A 524 8.71 -6.36 28.29
C PRO A 524 8.58 -5.58 29.61
N SER A 525 7.61 -5.96 30.45
CA SER A 525 7.31 -5.30 31.72
C SER A 525 8.47 -5.22 32.72
N ARG A 526 9.50 -6.07 32.55
CA ARG A 526 10.74 -6.03 33.35
C ARG A 526 11.64 -4.83 33.03
N PHE A 527 11.54 -4.24 31.83
CA PHE A 527 12.37 -3.10 31.41
C PHE A 527 11.61 -1.77 31.51
N SER A 528 10.29 -1.80 31.36
CA SER A 528 9.44 -0.62 31.38
C SER A 528 8.09 -0.95 31.98
N SER A 529 7.51 -0.02 32.74
CA SER A 529 6.17 -0.15 33.32
C SER A 529 5.06 -0.20 32.26
N LYS A 530 5.33 0.33 31.05
CA LYS A 530 4.44 0.28 29.89
C LYS A 530 5.13 -0.37 28.68
N PRO A 531 4.37 -1.04 27.80
CA PRO A 531 4.92 -1.69 26.60
C PRO A 531 5.35 -0.70 25.50
N THR A 532 4.89 0.55 25.57
CA THR A 532 5.25 1.64 24.66
C THR A 532 6.09 2.66 25.40
N PHE A 533 7.19 3.08 24.79
CA PHE A 533 8.22 3.84 25.48
C PHE A 533 8.87 4.85 24.51
N PRO A 534 8.78 6.17 24.78
CA PRO A 534 9.43 7.17 23.95
C PRO A 534 10.93 7.20 24.24
N TRP A 535 11.75 7.41 23.22
CA TRP A 535 13.20 7.35 23.37
C TRP A 535 13.93 8.61 22.93
N TYR A 536 13.54 9.19 21.81
CA TYR A 536 14.20 10.37 21.25
C TYR A 536 13.18 11.16 20.44
N HIS A 537 13.26 12.47 20.45
CA HIS A 537 12.51 13.31 19.52
C HIS A 537 13.38 14.43 18.98
N GLU A 538 13.02 14.93 17.81
CA GLU A 538 13.63 16.10 17.20
C GLU A 538 12.62 16.91 16.39
N PRO A 539 12.88 18.21 16.15
CA PRO A 539 12.02 19.04 15.32
C PRO A 539 11.86 18.48 13.90
N TYR A 540 10.62 18.46 13.40
CA TYR A 540 10.27 17.94 12.08
C TYR A 540 9.48 19.00 11.32
N LEU A 541 10.12 19.69 10.37
CA LEU A 541 9.47 20.69 9.52
C LEU A 541 9.07 20.05 8.18
N VAL A 542 7.77 19.86 7.99
CA VAL A 542 7.21 19.45 6.70
C VAL A 542 7.43 20.59 5.69
N GLN A 543 8.43 20.50 4.83
CA GLN A 543 8.52 21.43 3.70
C GLN A 543 7.48 21.05 2.65
N GLU A 544 6.44 21.88 2.50
CA GLU A 544 5.34 21.68 1.53
C GLU A 544 5.82 21.66 0.07
N GLN A 545 7.00 22.21 -0.24
CA GLN A 545 7.41 22.54 -1.60
C GLN A 545 8.00 21.39 -2.44
N GLN A 546 8.38 20.24 -1.87
CA GLN A 546 8.94 19.11 -2.65
C GLN A 546 7.96 17.95 -2.88
N ARG A 547 6.69 18.12 -2.51
CA ARG A 547 5.64 17.08 -2.61
C ARG A 547 5.20 16.73 -4.04
N ASN A 548 5.63 17.51 -5.04
CA ASN A 548 5.20 17.38 -6.44
C ASN A 548 6.36 17.16 -7.43
N ALA A 549 7.46 16.52 -7.01
CA ALA A 549 8.40 15.98 -7.99
C ALA A 549 7.71 14.81 -8.71
N SER A 550 7.30 15.04 -9.95
CA SER A 550 6.82 14.04 -10.89
C SER A 550 7.60 12.73 -10.72
N ARG A 551 6.93 11.65 -10.31
CA ARG A 551 7.53 10.31 -10.25
C ARG A 551 8.11 10.01 -11.62
N ARG A 552 9.43 10.08 -11.77
CA ARG A 552 10.11 9.64 -12.99
C ARG A 552 9.96 8.13 -13.01
N ARG A 553 8.97 7.64 -13.75
CA ARG A 553 8.79 6.19 -13.93
C ARG A 553 10.02 5.67 -14.65
N LYS A 554 10.66 4.68 -14.03
CA LYS A 554 11.76 3.89 -14.58
C LYS A 554 11.37 3.44 -15.99
N ALA A 555 12.14 3.82 -17.00
CA ALA A 555 12.00 3.23 -18.33
C ALA A 555 12.49 1.77 -18.26
N ALA A 556 11.97 0.88 -19.13
CA ALA A 556 12.30 -0.54 -19.08
C ALA A 556 13.81 -0.85 -19.22
N TRP A 557 14.61 0.09 -19.75
CA TRP A 557 16.05 0.00 -19.93
C TRP A 557 16.88 0.73 -18.85
N ASP A 558 16.24 1.42 -17.90
CA ASP A 558 16.94 2.14 -16.84
C ASP A 558 17.59 1.15 -15.86
N LYS A 559 18.91 1.27 -15.64
CA LYS A 559 19.61 0.41 -14.68
C LYS A 559 19.35 0.91 -13.25
N THR A 560 19.02 -0.02 -12.36
CA THR A 560 18.94 0.24 -10.92
C THR A 560 20.21 -0.26 -10.25
N LEU A 561 20.91 0.61 -9.52
CA LEU A 561 22.01 0.22 -8.64
C LEU A 561 21.48 0.10 -7.20
N VAL A 562 21.68 -1.05 -6.56
CA VAL A 562 21.34 -1.24 -5.14
C VAL A 562 22.60 -1.03 -4.31
N ILE A 563 22.53 -0.16 -3.29
CA ILE A 563 23.61 0.09 -2.35
C ILE A 563 23.37 -0.74 -1.10
N GLU A 564 24.08 -1.87 -0.97
CA GLU A 564 24.01 -2.77 0.19
C GLU A 564 25.31 -2.77 1.00
N SER A 565 26.43 -2.49 0.35
CA SER A 565 27.80 -2.58 0.90
C SER A 565 28.67 -1.40 0.46
N ALA A 566 29.83 -1.24 1.11
CA ALA A 566 30.81 -0.21 0.76
C ALA A 566 31.30 -0.34 -0.69
N ALA A 567 31.40 -1.57 -1.21
CA ALA A 567 31.78 -1.84 -2.60
C ALA A 567 30.78 -1.23 -3.59
N ASP A 568 29.50 -1.18 -3.24
CA ASP A 568 28.46 -0.61 -4.10
C ASP A 568 28.56 0.91 -4.19
N VAL A 569 29.01 1.55 -3.11
CA VAL A 569 29.29 2.99 -3.09
C VAL A 569 30.47 3.31 -4.01
N GLU A 570 31.53 2.49 -3.99
CA GLU A 570 32.65 2.65 -4.92
C GLU A 570 32.24 2.40 -6.38
N ARG A 571 31.33 1.44 -6.63
CA ARG A 571 30.73 1.26 -7.96
C ARG A 571 29.95 2.50 -8.42
N LEU A 572 29.18 3.13 -7.53
CA LEU A 572 28.47 4.37 -7.86
C LEU A 572 29.43 5.52 -8.16
N LYS A 573 30.54 5.65 -7.40
CA LYS A 573 31.58 6.65 -7.69
C LYS A 573 32.23 6.42 -9.05
N ALA A 574 32.55 5.17 -9.39
CA ALA A 574 33.12 4.81 -10.70
C ALA A 574 32.13 5.02 -11.85
N GLU A 575 30.83 4.89 -11.61
CA GLU A 575 29.80 5.20 -12.60
C GLU A 575 29.68 6.72 -12.84
N ALA A 576 29.83 7.53 -11.78
CA ALA A 576 29.75 8.98 -11.87
C ALA A 576 30.90 9.65 -12.62
N THR A 577 32.01 8.94 -12.87
CA THR A 577 33.13 9.44 -13.69
C THR A 577 32.94 9.21 -15.20
N GLN A 578 31.91 8.45 -15.61
CA GLN A 578 31.62 8.20 -17.01
C GLN A 578 30.87 9.38 -17.65
N GLU A 579 31.09 9.67 -18.94
CA GLU A 579 30.39 10.74 -19.66
C GLU A 579 28.87 10.54 -19.71
N HIS A 580 28.43 9.28 -19.78
CA HIS A 580 27.01 8.90 -19.84
C HIS A 580 26.73 7.69 -18.94
N SER A 581 26.17 7.93 -17.75
CA SER A 581 25.75 6.84 -16.87
C SER A 581 24.50 6.13 -17.37
N GLN A 582 24.52 4.80 -17.26
CA GLN A 582 23.35 3.94 -17.51
C GLN A 582 22.46 3.78 -16.26
N VAL A 583 22.97 4.14 -15.08
CA VAL A 583 22.22 4.09 -13.82
C VAL A 583 21.29 5.30 -13.75
N LYS A 584 19.98 5.03 -13.71
CA LYS A 584 18.94 6.06 -13.58
C LYS A 584 18.15 5.97 -12.29
N GLN A 585 18.37 4.90 -11.53
CA GLN A 585 17.80 4.73 -10.20
C GLN A 585 18.83 4.15 -9.24
N ILE A 586 18.90 4.70 -8.03
CA ILE A 586 19.75 4.20 -6.94
C ILE A 586 18.84 3.78 -5.80
N ARG A 587 18.86 2.51 -5.42
CA ARG A 587 18.07 1.96 -4.33
C ARG A 587 18.95 1.78 -3.10
N LEU A 588 18.55 2.36 -1.97
CA LEU A 588 19.30 2.28 -0.72
C LEU A 588 18.82 1.11 0.13
N GLN A 589 19.67 0.10 0.35
CA GLN A 589 19.37 -1.02 1.25
C GLN A 589 20.63 -1.52 2.00
N PRO A 590 21.26 -0.70 2.86
CA PRO A 590 22.43 -1.09 3.65
C PRO A 590 22.25 -2.43 4.38
N ALA A 591 23.21 -3.35 4.25
CA ALA A 591 23.15 -4.68 4.85
C ALA A 591 23.82 -4.75 6.23
N ASP A 592 24.90 -3.99 6.41
CA ASP A 592 25.74 -3.99 7.62
C ASP A 592 25.60 -2.70 8.45
N ASN A 593 26.06 -2.80 9.71
CA ASN A 593 26.00 -1.69 10.67
C ASN A 593 26.81 -0.46 10.22
N ASP A 594 27.94 -0.67 9.55
CA ASP A 594 28.84 0.40 9.15
C ASP A 594 28.16 1.31 8.14
N LEU A 595 27.46 0.75 7.14
CA LEU A 595 26.68 1.52 6.19
C LEU A 595 25.39 2.08 6.80
N LEU A 596 24.67 1.32 7.65
CA LEU A 596 23.41 1.74 8.25
C LEU A 596 23.50 3.08 8.99
N ARG A 597 24.70 3.43 9.51
CA ARG A 597 24.94 4.68 10.25
C ARG A 597 26.11 5.51 9.73
N ASN A 598 26.60 5.23 8.53
CA ASN A 598 27.64 6.04 7.91
C ASN A 598 27.11 7.47 7.69
N LYS A 599 27.68 8.43 8.42
CA LYS A 599 27.26 9.84 8.41
C LYS A 599 27.25 10.47 7.01
N HIS A 600 28.18 10.03 6.16
CA HIS A 600 28.40 10.58 4.83
C HIS A 600 27.77 9.74 3.72
N LEU A 601 27.22 8.55 4.00
CA LEU A 601 26.68 7.68 2.95
C LEU A 601 25.55 8.36 2.18
N LEU A 602 24.57 8.91 2.89
CA LEU A 602 23.40 9.55 2.28
C LEU A 602 23.75 10.85 1.55
N GLU A 603 24.69 11.62 2.10
CA GLU A 603 25.25 12.81 1.47
C GLU A 603 25.96 12.43 0.16
N THR A 604 26.90 11.49 0.23
CA THR A 604 27.65 10.97 -0.92
C THR A 604 26.73 10.41 -1.99
N VAL A 605 25.77 9.55 -1.63
CA VAL A 605 24.83 8.97 -2.58
C VAL A 605 23.93 10.04 -3.20
N GLY A 606 23.45 11.02 -2.42
CA GLY A 606 22.63 12.11 -2.94
C GLY A 606 23.40 13.01 -3.93
N GLU A 607 24.64 13.37 -3.61
CA GLU A 607 25.51 14.15 -4.52
C GLU A 607 25.82 13.40 -5.81
N LEU A 608 26.20 12.12 -5.72
CA LEU A 608 26.48 11.29 -6.89
C LEU A 608 25.22 11.07 -7.74
N ALA A 609 24.07 10.83 -7.11
CA ALA A 609 22.79 10.68 -7.80
C ALA A 609 22.46 11.92 -8.63
N LYS A 610 22.67 13.11 -8.06
CA LYS A 610 22.49 14.39 -8.75
C LYS A 610 23.47 14.57 -9.91
N GLN A 611 24.72 14.16 -9.74
CA GLN A 611 25.74 14.23 -10.79
C GLN A 611 25.38 13.40 -12.02
N ILE A 612 24.78 12.21 -11.84
CA ILE A 612 24.43 11.30 -12.94
C ILE A 612 22.98 11.41 -13.43
N ASP A 613 22.21 12.38 -12.91
CA ASP A 613 20.76 12.53 -13.14
C ASP A 613 19.98 11.23 -12.85
N ALA A 614 20.29 10.60 -11.70
CA ALA A 614 19.58 9.43 -11.18
C ALA A 614 18.64 9.80 -10.04
N VAL A 615 17.58 9.00 -9.89
CA VAL A 615 16.61 9.11 -8.80
C VAL A 615 17.01 8.18 -7.66
N VAL A 616 17.04 8.70 -6.43
CA VAL A 616 17.23 7.88 -5.22
C VAL A 616 15.88 7.29 -4.80
N TYR A 617 15.75 5.97 -4.86
CA TYR A 617 14.58 5.24 -4.41
C TYR A 617 14.75 4.82 -2.94
N LEU A 618 13.85 5.30 -2.08
CA LEU A 618 13.87 5.08 -0.64
C LEU A 618 12.60 4.34 -0.19
N GLU A 619 12.77 3.15 0.41
CA GLU A 619 11.66 2.39 1.02
C GLU A 619 11.40 2.77 2.48
N GLY A 620 12.40 3.37 3.13
CA GLY A 620 12.35 3.85 4.50
C GLY A 620 11.30 4.94 4.74
N GLY A 621 11.08 5.22 6.02
CA GLY A 621 10.12 6.19 6.52
C GLY A 621 10.52 7.63 6.23
N THR A 622 9.51 8.44 5.93
CA THR A 622 9.64 9.89 5.75
C THR A 622 9.89 10.63 7.05
N LEU A 623 9.55 10.01 8.18
CA LEU A 623 9.79 10.55 9.52
C LEU A 623 11.21 10.28 10.03
N SER A 624 12.03 9.59 9.24
CA SER A 624 13.38 9.20 9.59
C SER A 624 14.43 10.25 9.21
N HIS A 625 15.54 10.24 9.94
CA HIS A 625 16.71 11.09 9.67
C HIS A 625 17.30 10.86 8.26
N ALA A 626 17.22 9.63 7.75
CA ALA A 626 17.76 9.28 6.43
C ALA A 626 17.10 10.06 5.29
N TYR A 627 15.76 10.21 5.34
CA TYR A 627 15.03 11.00 4.36
C TYR A 627 15.47 12.46 4.36
N TYR A 628 15.67 13.03 5.55
CA TYR A 628 16.12 14.42 5.71
C TYR A 628 17.50 14.69 5.12
N GLN A 629 18.46 13.82 5.38
CA GLN A 629 19.81 13.99 4.84
C GLN A 629 19.79 13.98 3.32
N LEU A 630 18.99 13.09 2.71
CA LEU A 630 18.83 13.06 1.26
C LEU A 630 18.21 14.35 0.73
N LEU A 631 17.17 14.89 1.40
CA LEU A 631 16.55 16.16 0.98
C LEU A 631 17.55 17.32 0.95
N GLN A 632 18.50 17.36 1.88
CA GLN A 632 19.52 18.42 1.95
C GLN A 632 20.47 18.42 0.75
N THR A 633 20.70 17.26 0.11
CA THR A 633 21.54 17.16 -1.10
C THR A 633 20.86 17.73 -2.35
N LYS A 634 19.53 17.97 -2.29
CA LYS A 634 18.68 18.36 -3.43
C LYS A 634 18.66 17.34 -4.57
N ALA A 635 18.99 16.07 -4.29
CA ALA A 635 18.80 14.97 -5.22
C ALA A 635 17.31 14.72 -5.49
N GLN A 636 16.99 14.07 -6.61
CA GLN A 636 15.63 13.57 -6.85
C GLN A 636 15.41 12.32 -6.00
N ILE A 637 14.37 12.32 -5.17
CA ILE A 637 14.04 11.22 -4.26
C ILE A 637 12.65 10.69 -4.62
N ASP A 638 12.57 9.40 -4.91
CA ASP A 638 11.32 8.67 -5.06
C ASP A 638 11.07 7.84 -3.80
N ILE A 639 10.02 8.20 -3.06
CA ILE A 639 9.63 7.52 -1.83
C ILE A 639 8.68 6.41 -2.25
N ALA A 640 9.03 5.17 -1.93
CA ALA A 640 8.24 3.98 -2.28
C ALA A 640 6.75 4.17 -1.96
N GLN A 641 6.49 4.78 -0.81
CA GLN A 641 5.15 5.06 -0.33
C GLN A 641 5.16 6.39 0.43
N PRO A 642 4.75 7.52 -0.15
CA PRO A 642 4.49 8.74 0.63
C PRO A 642 3.29 8.53 1.56
N PHE A 643 3.09 9.39 2.57
CA PHE A 643 1.78 9.45 3.21
C PHE A 643 0.80 10.00 2.17
N ASP A 644 -0.23 9.23 1.84
CA ASP A 644 -1.29 9.70 0.96
C ASP A 644 -1.92 10.97 1.58
N GLN A 645 -2.16 12.00 0.76
CA GLN A 645 -2.99 13.13 1.18
C GLN A 645 -4.40 12.60 1.44
N LEU A 646 -4.65 12.21 2.69
CA LEU A 646 -6.01 12.01 3.20
C LEU A 646 -6.59 13.37 3.55
N ASP A 647 -6.51 14.29 2.59
CA ASP A 647 -7.37 15.46 2.53
C ASP A 647 -8.74 14.95 2.09
N GLU A 648 -9.38 14.22 3.00
CA GLU A 648 -10.78 13.83 2.88
C GLU A 648 -11.60 15.11 2.94
N THR A 649 -11.75 15.77 1.80
CA THR A 649 -12.68 16.89 1.65
C THR A 649 -14.05 16.28 1.48
N GLN A 650 -14.84 16.29 2.55
CA GLN A 650 -16.24 15.98 2.44
C GLN A 650 -16.99 17.25 2.05
N GLU A 651 -17.55 17.25 0.84
CA GLU A 651 -18.37 18.35 0.36
C GLU A 651 -19.78 18.23 0.94
N PHE A 652 -20.18 19.23 1.70
CA PHE A 652 -21.53 19.37 2.22
C PHE A 652 -22.20 20.57 1.58
N HIS A 653 -23.36 20.37 0.96
CA HIS A 653 -24.16 21.43 0.33
C HIS A 653 -25.43 21.70 1.13
N LYS A 654 -25.30 21.90 2.44
CA LYS A 654 -26.45 22.09 3.32
C LYS A 654 -26.36 23.32 4.19
N LEU A 655 -27.52 23.89 4.50
CA LEU A 655 -27.66 24.95 5.49
C LEU A 655 -27.44 24.37 6.90
N VAL A 656 -26.57 25.00 7.69
CA VAL A 656 -26.28 24.58 9.07
C VAL A 656 -26.52 25.75 10.03
N ARG A 657 -26.78 25.43 11.31
CA ARG A 657 -26.90 26.44 12.38
C ARG A 657 -25.59 27.23 12.53
N ASP A 658 -25.69 28.51 12.89
CA ASP A 658 -24.55 29.44 12.98
C ASP A 658 -23.39 28.97 13.87
N GLY A 659 -23.69 28.17 14.90
CA GLY A 659 -22.69 27.61 15.81
C GLY A 659 -21.96 26.36 15.30
N VAL A 660 -22.47 25.69 14.27
CA VAL A 660 -21.91 24.43 13.75
C VAL A 660 -20.51 24.64 13.15
N PRO A 661 -20.27 25.64 12.28
CA PRO A 661 -18.93 25.85 11.75
C PRO A 661 -17.89 26.15 12.84
N ARG A 662 -18.26 26.90 13.89
CA ARG A 662 -17.37 27.15 15.03
C ARG A 662 -17.03 25.87 15.79
N LYS A 663 -18.00 24.98 16.00
CA LYS A 663 -17.76 23.67 16.64
C LYS A 663 -16.78 22.83 15.81
N ILE A 664 -16.97 22.78 14.48
CA ILE A 664 -16.09 22.08 13.54
C ILE A 664 -14.65 22.63 13.63
N THR A 665 -14.49 23.95 13.54
CA THR A 665 -13.16 24.59 13.65
C THR A 665 -12.52 24.41 15.02
N SER A 666 -13.28 24.50 16.11
CA SER A 666 -12.77 24.23 17.46
C SER A 666 -12.34 22.77 17.67
N GLY A 667 -12.91 21.84 16.90
CA GLY A 667 -12.50 20.43 16.84
C GLY A 667 -11.22 20.19 16.05
N GLY A 668 -10.63 21.22 15.42
CA GLY A 668 -9.41 21.13 14.62
C GLY A 668 -9.65 20.80 13.14
N GLU A 669 -10.88 20.95 12.64
CA GLU A 669 -11.22 20.80 11.21
C GLU A 669 -11.26 22.15 10.48
N ALA A 670 -10.97 22.15 9.18
CA ALA A 670 -11.17 23.31 8.33
C ALA A 670 -12.60 23.31 7.78
N ALA A 671 -13.38 24.36 8.05
CA ALA A 671 -14.72 24.53 7.50
C ALA A 671 -14.72 25.62 6.43
N LYS A 672 -15.06 25.27 5.19
CA LYS A 672 -15.33 26.26 4.13
C LYS A 672 -16.80 26.69 4.22
N ILE A 673 -17.04 27.98 4.44
CA ILE A 673 -18.38 28.52 4.69
C ILE A 673 -18.73 29.52 3.59
N VAL A 674 -19.95 29.39 3.05
CA VAL A 674 -20.57 30.39 2.16
C VAL A 674 -21.83 30.92 2.85
N ARG A 675 -22.07 32.23 2.76
CA ARG A 675 -23.28 32.86 3.30
C ARG A 675 -24.25 33.13 2.15
N LEU A 676 -25.45 32.56 2.25
CA LEU A 676 -26.54 32.78 1.29
C LEU A 676 -27.34 34.03 1.66
N SER A 677 -28.00 34.65 0.67
CA SER A 677 -28.90 35.79 0.89
C SER A 677 -30.07 35.76 -0.10
N GLY A 678 -31.10 36.57 0.14
CA GLY A 678 -32.24 36.70 -0.78
C GLY A 678 -32.97 35.38 -1.06
N ASP A 679 -33.18 35.08 -2.34
CA ASP A 679 -33.93 33.90 -2.80
C ASP A 679 -33.17 32.59 -2.58
N ASP A 680 -31.84 32.60 -2.71
CA ASP A 680 -31.01 31.41 -2.46
C ASP A 680 -31.06 30.97 -1.00
N PHE A 681 -31.11 31.94 -0.07
CA PHE A 681 -31.28 31.63 1.35
C PHE A 681 -32.67 31.06 1.64
N LEU A 682 -33.72 31.62 1.02
CA LEU A 682 -35.07 31.08 1.14
C LEU A 682 -35.18 29.67 0.55
N HIS A 683 -34.50 29.39 -0.56
CA HIS A 683 -34.43 28.06 -1.14
C HIS A 683 -33.78 27.06 -0.18
N ALA A 684 -32.61 27.40 0.36
CA ALA A 684 -31.91 26.56 1.32
C ALA A 684 -32.72 26.32 2.61
N LEU A 685 -33.48 27.30 3.10
CA LEU A 685 -34.40 27.12 4.22
C LEU A 685 -35.56 26.15 3.90
N ARG A 686 -36.08 26.17 2.66
CA ARG A 686 -37.11 25.22 2.22
C ARG A 686 -36.56 23.79 2.09
N GLU A 687 -35.34 23.63 1.58
CA GLU A 687 -34.66 22.34 1.58
C GLU A 687 -34.44 21.84 3.01
N LYS A 688 -33.98 22.73 3.90
CA LYS A 688 -33.78 22.41 5.32
C LYS A 688 -35.09 21.98 5.99
N LEU A 689 -36.21 22.62 5.67
CA LEU A 689 -37.53 22.22 6.20
C LEU A 689 -37.90 20.78 5.83
N VAL A 690 -37.56 20.36 4.61
CA VAL A 690 -37.79 18.98 4.16
C VAL A 690 -36.84 18.01 4.87
N GLU A 691 -35.56 18.37 5.06
CA GLU A 691 -34.59 17.59 5.84
C GLU A 691 -35.11 17.33 7.26
N GLU A 692 -35.45 18.39 8.02
CA GLU A 692 -35.93 18.26 9.40
C GLU A 692 -37.27 17.50 9.50
N ALA A 693 -38.17 17.70 8.54
CA ALA A 693 -39.45 16.97 8.52
C ALA A 693 -39.26 15.46 8.28
N ILE A 694 -38.23 15.08 7.50
CA ILE A 694 -37.87 13.68 7.29
C ILE A 694 -37.16 13.11 8.53
N GLU A 695 -36.29 13.89 9.19
CA GLU A 695 -35.67 13.46 10.44
C GLU A 695 -36.72 13.24 11.55
N ALA A 696 -37.73 14.11 11.63
CA ALA A 696 -38.89 13.93 12.51
C ALA A 696 -39.73 12.70 12.16
N LEU A 697 -39.90 12.37 10.87
CA LEU A 697 -40.56 11.14 10.42
C LEU A 697 -39.78 9.88 10.88
N ASP A 698 -38.46 9.94 10.85
CA ASP A 698 -37.56 8.81 11.14
C ASP A 698 -37.18 8.69 12.64
N ALA A 699 -37.52 9.69 13.44
CA ALA A 699 -37.18 9.75 14.86
C ALA A 699 -37.83 8.60 15.65
N ARG A 700 -36.99 7.83 16.36
CA ARG A 700 -37.43 6.73 17.23
C ARG A 700 -37.33 7.16 18.69
N GLY A 701 -38.49 7.24 19.35
CA GLY A 701 -38.59 7.62 20.75
C GLY A 701 -38.97 9.10 20.95
N HIS A 702 -39.50 9.40 22.13
CA HIS A 702 -40.09 10.70 22.45
C HIS A 702 -39.08 11.85 22.38
N ASP A 703 -37.93 11.70 23.06
CA ASP A 703 -36.94 12.77 23.20
C ASP A 703 -36.36 13.18 21.85
N LYS A 704 -36.00 12.19 21.01
CA LYS A 704 -35.48 12.45 19.68
C LYS A 704 -36.53 13.12 18.79
N LEU A 705 -37.78 12.68 18.80
CA LEU A 705 -38.85 13.32 18.04
C LEU A 705 -39.06 14.78 18.49
N LEU A 706 -38.97 15.05 19.79
CA LEU A 706 -39.08 16.40 20.33
C LEU A 706 -37.94 17.31 19.85
N GLU A 707 -36.72 16.79 19.77
CA GLU A 707 -35.56 17.50 19.20
C GLU A 707 -35.81 17.84 17.72
N GLU A 708 -36.19 16.86 16.88
CA GLU A 708 -36.40 17.12 15.45
C GLU A 708 -37.60 18.07 15.20
N LEU A 709 -38.66 18.00 16.02
CA LEU A 709 -39.79 18.96 15.94
C LEU A 709 -39.37 20.39 16.32
N ALA A 710 -38.44 20.53 17.27
CA ALA A 710 -37.89 21.84 17.60
C ALA A 710 -37.07 22.41 16.44
N ASP A 711 -36.34 21.55 15.72
CA ASP A 711 -35.57 21.93 14.53
C ASP A 711 -36.50 22.34 13.37
N VAL A 712 -37.62 21.63 13.15
CA VAL A 712 -38.67 22.04 12.20
C VAL A 712 -39.22 23.43 12.54
N GLU A 713 -39.55 23.71 13.80
CA GLU A 713 -40.06 25.03 14.22
C GLU A 713 -39.04 26.16 14.03
N GLU A 714 -37.75 25.91 14.31
CA GLU A 714 -36.69 26.89 14.08
C GLU A 714 -36.56 27.24 12.58
N VAL A 715 -36.67 26.24 11.70
CA VAL A 715 -36.64 26.46 10.24
C VAL A 715 -37.87 27.24 9.77
N ILE A 716 -39.06 26.94 10.30
CA ILE A 716 -40.28 27.72 10.02
C ILE A 716 -40.07 29.18 10.43
N ASP A 717 -39.52 29.43 11.61
CA ASP A 717 -39.24 30.78 12.09
C ASP A 717 -38.16 31.48 11.24
N GLY A 718 -37.19 30.74 10.70
CA GLY A 718 -36.28 31.23 9.67
C GLY A 718 -36.99 31.69 8.39
N ILE A 719 -37.90 30.87 7.85
CA ILE A 719 -38.67 31.18 6.63
C ILE A 719 -39.58 32.39 6.85
N LEU A 720 -40.29 32.46 7.98
CA LEU A 720 -41.16 33.58 8.32
C LEU A 720 -40.38 34.90 8.40
N ARG A 721 -39.21 34.89 9.05
CA ARG A 721 -38.30 36.05 9.11
C ARG A 721 -37.88 36.50 7.71
N GLN A 722 -37.50 35.57 6.84
CA GLN A 722 -37.05 35.90 5.48
C GLN A 722 -38.18 36.45 4.61
N LEU A 723 -39.40 35.92 4.73
CA LEU A 723 -40.59 36.39 4.01
C LEU A 723 -41.25 37.62 4.64
N LYS A 724 -40.76 38.08 5.80
CA LYS A 724 -41.36 39.16 6.61
C LYS A 724 -42.82 38.88 7.00
N ILE A 725 -43.17 37.60 7.18
CA ILE A 725 -44.49 37.17 7.62
C ILE A 725 -44.49 37.08 9.14
N SER A 726 -45.49 37.67 9.78
CA SER A 726 -45.63 37.58 11.24
C SER A 726 -46.19 36.22 11.67
N ARG A 727 -45.75 35.70 12.82
CA ARG A 727 -46.31 34.47 13.40
C ARG A 727 -47.82 34.57 13.64
N THR A 728 -48.31 35.78 13.94
CA THR A 728 -49.74 36.06 14.12
C THR A 728 -50.54 35.85 12.84
N GLU A 729 -49.99 36.25 11.69
CA GLU A 729 -50.61 36.03 10.38
C GLU A 729 -50.68 34.54 10.00
N LEU A 730 -49.59 33.78 10.21
CA LEU A 730 -49.58 32.33 10.01
C LEU A 730 -50.63 31.65 10.91
N ASN A 731 -50.69 32.02 12.18
CA ASN A 731 -51.66 31.48 13.13
C ASN A 731 -53.10 31.84 12.76
N ARG A 732 -53.34 33.04 12.23
CA ARG A 732 -54.66 33.44 11.71
C ARG A 732 -55.10 32.52 10.56
N LEU A 733 -54.21 32.25 9.61
CA LEU A 733 -54.49 31.32 8.50
C LEU A 733 -54.69 29.88 8.97
N LYS A 734 -53.90 29.41 9.94
CA LYS A 734 -54.07 28.08 10.55
C LYS A 734 -55.45 27.95 11.21
N LYS A 735 -55.89 28.95 11.98
CA LYS A 735 -57.23 28.99 12.58
C LYS A 735 -58.34 29.01 11.53
N GLN A 736 -58.17 29.79 10.47
CA GLN A 736 -59.14 29.85 9.37
C GLN A 736 -59.31 28.49 8.68
N LYS A 737 -58.21 27.80 8.38
CA LYS A 737 -58.25 26.44 7.79
C LYS A 737 -58.85 25.42 8.76
N HIS A 738 -58.51 25.50 10.04
CA HIS A 738 -59.09 24.65 11.09
C HIS A 738 -60.61 24.83 11.17
N ALA A 739 -61.10 26.06 11.10
CA ALA A 739 -62.54 26.34 11.05
C ALA A 739 -63.23 25.86 9.76
N GLN A 740 -62.52 25.83 8.62
CA GLN A 740 -63.07 25.42 7.32
C GLN A 740 -63.05 23.90 7.09
N SER A 741 -62.03 23.20 7.59
CA SER A 741 -61.73 21.82 7.21
C SER A 741 -61.36 20.93 8.40
N GLY A 742 -61.48 21.44 9.64
CA GLY A 742 -61.03 20.74 10.85
C GLY A 742 -59.51 20.73 11.01
N GLY A 743 -59.04 20.08 12.06
CA GLY A 743 -57.64 19.70 12.23
C GLY A 743 -57.45 18.20 12.03
N PHE A 744 -56.34 17.66 12.55
CA PHE A 744 -55.99 16.25 12.44
C PHE A 744 -56.36 15.44 13.69
N GLU A 745 -57.13 16.02 14.62
CA GLU A 745 -57.48 15.42 15.92
C GLU A 745 -58.30 14.13 15.77
N GLU A 746 -59.13 14.04 14.73
CA GLU A 746 -59.98 12.87 14.44
C GLU A 746 -59.22 11.73 13.73
N GLY A 747 -57.95 11.93 13.34
CA GLY A 747 -57.12 10.88 12.73
C GLY A 747 -57.63 10.31 11.40
N VAL A 748 -58.48 11.06 10.68
CA VAL A 748 -59.15 10.58 9.45
C VAL A 748 -58.15 10.33 8.32
N VAL A 749 -58.17 9.12 7.75
CA VAL A 749 -57.39 8.74 6.56
C VAL A 749 -58.32 8.54 5.37
N LEU A 750 -58.16 9.35 4.32
CA LEU A 750 -58.92 9.18 3.07
C LEU A 750 -58.32 8.04 2.24
N VAL A 751 -59.03 6.92 2.14
CA VAL A 751 -58.54 5.71 1.43
C VAL A 751 -58.91 5.69 -0.06
N ALA A 752 -60.12 6.13 -0.43
CA ALA A 752 -60.56 6.22 -1.82
C ALA A 752 -61.68 7.26 -1.99
N THR A 753 -61.85 7.76 -3.22
CA THR A 753 -63.02 8.54 -3.63
C THR A 753 -63.57 7.95 -4.92
N ALA A 754 -64.89 7.92 -5.08
CA ALA A 754 -65.55 7.44 -6.30
C ALA A 754 -66.56 8.47 -6.78
N ASN A 755 -66.70 8.60 -8.10
CA ASN A 755 -67.77 9.41 -8.68
C ASN A 755 -69.12 8.70 -8.47
N PRO A 756 -70.22 9.45 -8.22
CA PRO A 756 -71.54 8.85 -8.08
C PRO A 756 -71.93 8.09 -9.37
N SER A 757 -72.40 6.86 -9.20
CA SER A 757 -72.86 6.01 -10.31
C SER A 757 -74.15 6.56 -10.91
N ARG A 758 -74.27 6.65 -12.24
CA ARG A 758 -75.46 7.16 -12.94
C ARG A 758 -76.70 6.27 -12.81
N ILE A 759 -76.55 5.04 -12.32
CA ILE A 759 -77.65 4.10 -12.06
C ILE A 759 -77.84 4.12 -10.54
N GLY A 760 -78.98 4.66 -10.10
CA GLY A 760 -79.29 4.98 -8.70
C GLY A 760 -79.41 3.77 -7.79
N GLN A 761 -78.28 3.17 -7.44
CA GLN A 761 -78.12 2.54 -6.14
C GLN A 761 -77.41 3.56 -5.24
N PRO A 762 -78.03 4.01 -4.13
CA PRO A 762 -77.29 4.72 -3.11
C PRO A 762 -76.20 3.75 -2.64
N THR A 763 -74.93 4.07 -2.88
CA THR A 763 -73.88 3.57 -2.01
C THR A 763 -74.29 4.01 -0.61
N GLU A 764 -74.52 3.06 0.29
CA GLU A 764 -74.78 3.35 1.70
C GLU A 764 -73.82 4.46 2.12
N SER A 765 -74.38 5.63 2.42
CA SER A 765 -73.68 6.64 3.20
C SER A 765 -73.50 6.02 4.57
N GLY A 766 -72.46 5.21 4.72
CA GLY A 766 -71.99 4.78 6.03
C GLY A 766 -71.87 6.04 6.85
N ASN A 767 -72.62 6.07 7.97
CA ASN A 767 -72.62 7.19 8.89
C ASN A 767 -71.18 7.64 9.12
N LEU A 768 -70.88 8.90 8.84
CA LEU A 768 -69.53 9.45 9.04
C LEU A 768 -69.09 9.37 10.52
N PHE A 769 -70.03 9.11 11.43
CA PHE A 769 -69.83 8.85 12.84
C PHE A 769 -70.89 7.82 13.31
N GLU A 770 -70.57 6.53 13.27
CA GLU A 770 -71.35 5.51 13.98
C GLU A 770 -70.77 5.34 15.38
N ASP A 771 -71.51 5.74 16.41
CA ASP A 771 -71.28 5.40 17.82
C ASP A 771 -71.50 3.89 18.04
N ASN A 772 -70.58 3.07 17.55
CA ASN A 772 -70.55 1.64 17.84
C ASN A 772 -69.62 1.35 19.01
N SER A 773 -70.23 1.31 20.19
CA SER A 773 -69.67 0.94 21.50
C SER A 773 -69.32 -0.56 21.62
N THR A 774 -68.79 -1.16 20.56
CA THR A 774 -68.24 -2.52 20.56
C THR A 774 -66.77 -2.48 20.16
N ALA A 775 -65.90 -2.97 21.04
CA ALA A 775 -64.45 -3.00 20.90
C ALA A 775 -63.99 -3.81 19.68
N ILE A 776 -64.00 -3.17 18.51
CA ILE A 776 -63.21 -3.57 17.34
C ILE A 776 -61.88 -2.81 17.48
N ALA A 777 -60.76 -3.53 17.48
CA ALA A 777 -59.44 -2.90 17.53
C ALA A 777 -59.32 -1.88 16.40
N ALA A 778 -58.97 -0.63 16.74
CA ALA A 778 -58.77 0.42 15.76
C ALA A 778 -57.77 -0.08 14.69
N PRO A 779 -58.08 0.04 13.39
CA PRO A 779 -57.18 -0.40 12.34
C PRO A 779 -55.82 0.30 12.49
N SER A 780 -54.74 -0.46 12.51
CA SER A 780 -53.39 0.11 12.49
C SER A 780 -53.07 0.64 11.09
N LEU A 781 -52.18 1.63 11.01
CA LEU A 781 -51.69 2.17 9.73
C LEU A 781 -51.09 1.09 8.79
N GLU A 782 -50.70 -0.06 9.35
CA GLU A 782 -50.22 -1.24 8.61
C GLU A 782 -51.36 -2.05 7.95
N THR A 783 -52.58 -2.00 8.50
CA THR A 783 -53.76 -2.70 7.97
C THR A 783 -54.51 -1.91 6.89
N VAL A 784 -54.27 -0.60 6.77
CA VAL A 784 -54.73 0.20 5.63
C VAL A 784 -53.88 -0.16 4.43
N ASP A 785 -54.50 -0.76 3.41
CA ASP A 785 -53.78 -1.36 2.29
C ASP A 785 -53.00 -0.33 1.46
N ARG A 786 -51.73 -0.09 1.83
CA ARG A 786 -50.76 0.68 1.04
C ARG A 786 -50.13 -0.15 -0.10
N ARG A 787 -50.70 -1.32 -0.47
CA ARG A 787 -50.17 -2.23 -1.52
C ARG A 787 -50.15 -1.58 -2.90
N GLY A 788 -49.10 -0.80 -3.09
CA GLY A 788 -48.72 -0.12 -4.31
C GLY A 788 -47.50 0.74 -4.00
N ALA A 789 -46.40 0.13 -3.52
CA ALA A 789 -45.13 0.84 -3.30
C ALA A 789 -44.68 1.63 -4.54
N VAL A 790 -45.15 1.23 -5.72
CA VAL A 790 -45.16 2.02 -6.95
C VAL A 790 -46.59 2.48 -7.23
N THR A 791 -46.85 3.79 -7.09
CA THR A 791 -48.19 4.36 -7.23
C THR A 791 -48.65 4.49 -8.69
N ARG A 792 -47.70 4.56 -9.65
CA ARG A 792 -47.97 4.48 -11.10
C ARG A 792 -46.79 3.83 -11.82
N ARG A 793 -47.09 2.82 -12.64
CA ARG A 793 -46.18 2.20 -13.60
C ARG A 793 -46.69 2.49 -15.01
N TRP A 794 -45.87 3.16 -15.81
CA TRP A 794 -46.18 3.39 -17.24
C TRP A 794 -44.98 2.93 -18.07
N GLU A 795 -45.25 2.17 -19.12
CA GLU A 795 -44.26 1.73 -20.11
C GLU A 795 -44.62 2.35 -21.46
N ASP A 796 -43.69 3.10 -22.07
CA ASP A 796 -43.88 3.77 -23.36
C ASP A 796 -42.93 3.19 -24.43
N LYS A 797 -43.40 3.08 -25.69
CA LYS A 797 -42.59 2.71 -26.85
C LYS A 797 -42.39 3.94 -27.72
N ARG A 798 -41.15 4.26 -28.06
CA ARG A 798 -40.85 5.26 -29.08
C ARG A 798 -40.02 4.61 -30.17
N GLU A 799 -40.55 4.58 -31.38
CA GLU A 799 -39.82 4.11 -32.56
C GLU A 799 -39.25 5.31 -33.30
N HIS A 800 -37.93 5.35 -33.42
CA HIS A 800 -37.20 6.25 -34.29
C HIS A 800 -36.75 5.49 -35.53
N SER A 801 -36.46 6.21 -36.62
CA SER A 801 -36.09 5.65 -37.93
C SER A 801 -34.89 4.68 -37.92
N SER A 802 -34.10 4.63 -36.85
CA SER A 802 -32.98 3.69 -36.68
C SER A 802 -32.82 3.10 -35.27
N LYS A 803 -33.74 3.39 -34.33
CA LYS A 803 -33.62 2.99 -32.91
C LYS A 803 -34.99 2.77 -32.26
N THR A 804 -35.09 1.77 -31.39
CA THR A 804 -36.27 1.57 -30.53
C THR A 804 -35.93 2.04 -29.11
N GLU A 805 -36.65 3.04 -28.60
CA GLU A 805 -36.54 3.52 -27.22
C GLU A 805 -37.73 2.98 -26.39
N ARG A 806 -37.44 2.50 -25.19
CA ARG A 806 -38.43 2.04 -24.21
C ARG A 806 -38.22 2.79 -22.91
N VAL A 807 -39.26 3.44 -22.40
CA VAL A 807 -39.20 4.23 -21.17
C VAL A 807 -40.00 3.53 -20.08
N LEU A 808 -39.33 3.15 -18.99
CA LEU A 808 -39.97 2.71 -17.75
C LEU A 808 -40.05 3.91 -16.80
N ARG A 809 -41.27 4.32 -16.44
CA ARG A 809 -41.49 5.36 -15.42
C ARG A 809 -42.07 4.74 -14.15
N VAL A 810 -41.41 5.02 -13.03
CA VAL A 810 -41.80 4.57 -11.69
C VAL A 810 -42.04 5.81 -10.83
N SER A 811 -43.17 5.86 -10.13
CA SER A 811 -43.46 6.89 -9.13
C SER A 811 -43.63 6.25 -7.76
N VAL A 812 -42.86 6.73 -6.78
CA VAL A 812 -42.86 6.26 -5.39
C VAL A 812 -42.93 7.45 -4.45
N GLY A 813 -43.67 7.31 -3.35
CA GLY A 813 -43.73 8.36 -2.31
C GLY A 813 -42.41 8.49 -1.57
N LEU A 814 -42.01 9.73 -1.24
CA LEU A 814 -40.74 10.02 -0.55
C LEU A 814 -40.65 9.44 0.86
N THR A 815 -41.78 9.01 1.45
CA THR A 815 -41.84 8.40 2.79
C THR A 815 -41.63 6.88 2.79
N GLN A 816 -41.32 6.27 1.64
CA GLN A 816 -41.11 4.83 1.51
C GLN A 816 -39.64 4.46 1.68
N ASP A 817 -39.35 3.55 2.60
CA ASP A 817 -37.97 3.18 2.95
C ASP A 817 -37.34 2.22 1.95
N ASN A 818 -38.10 1.24 1.46
CA ASN A 818 -37.60 0.23 0.53
C ASN A 818 -38.69 -0.14 -0.48
N TRP A 819 -38.32 -0.21 -1.75
CA TRP A 819 -39.21 -0.65 -2.80
C TRP A 819 -38.43 -1.30 -3.95
N THR A 820 -39.12 -2.13 -4.72
CA THR A 820 -38.55 -2.81 -5.88
C THR A 820 -39.62 -2.97 -6.94
N THR A 821 -39.25 -2.72 -8.19
CA THR A 821 -40.10 -3.00 -9.35
C THR A 821 -39.29 -3.53 -10.51
N ASP A 822 -39.87 -4.46 -11.26
CA ASP A 822 -39.28 -5.02 -12.46
C ASP A 822 -39.96 -4.47 -13.72
N SER A 823 -39.21 -4.26 -14.79
CA SER A 823 -39.74 -4.06 -16.14
C SER A 823 -40.38 -5.34 -16.66
N ARG A 824 -41.19 -5.22 -17.73
CA ARG A 824 -41.53 -6.37 -18.57
C ARG A 824 -40.28 -6.88 -19.29
N GLU A 825 -40.36 -8.12 -19.77
CA GLU A 825 -39.32 -8.74 -20.59
C GLU A 825 -39.22 -8.05 -21.96
N ILE A 826 -37.99 -7.79 -22.41
CA ILE A 826 -37.71 -7.09 -23.66
C ILE A 826 -36.81 -7.94 -24.55
N SER A 827 -37.30 -8.36 -25.71
CA SER A 827 -36.48 -9.04 -26.72
C SER A 827 -35.60 -8.04 -27.48
N VAL A 828 -34.30 -8.30 -27.54
CA VAL A 828 -33.28 -7.46 -28.19
C VAL A 828 -32.53 -8.28 -29.25
N GLY A 829 -32.45 -7.75 -30.49
CA GLY A 829 -31.84 -8.38 -31.67
C GLY A 829 -32.81 -8.48 -32.87
N GLU A 830 -32.29 -8.54 -34.11
CA GLU A 830 -33.11 -8.58 -35.34
C GLU A 830 -34.07 -9.79 -35.43
N ARG A 831 -33.81 -10.86 -34.66
CA ARG A 831 -34.66 -12.06 -34.54
C ARG A 831 -35.20 -12.32 -33.13
N GLY A 832 -35.00 -11.41 -32.17
CA GLY A 832 -35.43 -11.59 -30.77
C GLY A 832 -34.50 -12.47 -29.91
N ASP A 833 -33.20 -12.55 -30.23
CA ASP A 833 -32.24 -13.52 -29.70
C ASP A 833 -31.85 -13.37 -28.21
N SER A 834 -32.24 -12.30 -27.52
CA SER A 834 -31.93 -12.11 -26.10
C SER A 834 -33.02 -11.33 -25.37
N ALA A 835 -33.52 -11.87 -24.27
CA ALA A 835 -34.48 -11.21 -23.40
C ALA A 835 -33.76 -10.45 -22.28
N ILE A 836 -34.02 -9.16 -22.16
CA ILE A 836 -33.51 -8.27 -21.12
C ILE A 836 -34.65 -7.91 -20.17
N ARG A 837 -34.37 -8.00 -18.87
CA ARG A 837 -35.25 -7.46 -17.82
C ARG A 837 -34.47 -6.46 -16.97
N ALA A 838 -35.12 -5.35 -16.65
CA ALA A 838 -34.60 -4.35 -15.75
C ALA A 838 -35.28 -4.47 -14.39
N ARG A 839 -34.53 -4.36 -13.32
CA ARG A 839 -35.03 -4.17 -11.96
C ARG A 839 -34.59 -2.81 -11.47
N ILE A 840 -35.51 -2.07 -10.85
CA ILE A 840 -35.20 -0.84 -10.14
C ILE A 840 -35.52 -1.07 -8.68
N THR A 841 -34.54 -0.91 -7.81
CA THR A 841 -34.67 -0.97 -6.36
C THR A 841 -34.35 0.39 -5.78
N GLY A 842 -35.25 0.93 -4.97
CA GLY A 842 -35.02 2.17 -4.23
C GLY A 842 -34.93 1.92 -2.74
N ARG A 843 -33.94 2.53 -2.11
CA ARG A 843 -33.74 2.50 -0.66
C ARG A 843 -33.54 3.92 -0.14
N ARG A 844 -34.33 4.32 0.84
CA ARG A 844 -34.20 5.60 1.54
C ARG A 844 -33.51 5.41 2.87
N GLU A 845 -32.53 6.26 3.17
CA GLU A 845 -31.91 6.40 4.48
C GLU A 845 -31.91 7.89 4.83
N GLY A 846 -32.74 8.29 5.81
CA GLY A 846 -32.95 9.70 6.13
C GLY A 846 -33.53 10.48 4.94
N SER A 847 -33.00 11.67 4.67
CA SER A 847 -33.38 12.51 3.52
C SER A 847 -32.80 12.04 2.17
N SER A 848 -31.97 10.99 2.15
CA SER A 848 -31.30 10.49 0.95
C SER A 848 -32.02 9.26 0.36
N MET A 849 -32.18 9.24 -0.96
CA MET A 849 -32.75 8.12 -1.71
C MET A 849 -31.68 7.53 -2.66
N THR A 850 -31.34 6.27 -2.47
CA THR A 850 -30.48 5.51 -3.38
C THR A 850 -31.35 4.69 -4.34
N LEU A 851 -31.07 4.83 -5.64
CA LEU A 851 -31.72 4.06 -6.70
C LEU A 851 -30.69 3.15 -7.34
N GLU A 852 -30.93 1.85 -7.32
CA GLU A 852 -30.14 0.85 -8.04
C GLU A 852 -30.95 0.34 -9.22
N VAL A 853 -30.31 0.30 -10.40
CA VAL A 853 -30.87 -0.25 -11.64
C VAL A 853 -30.05 -1.46 -12.03
N SER A 854 -30.64 -2.65 -11.95
CA SER A 854 -30.02 -3.90 -12.38
C SER A 854 -30.60 -4.33 -13.72
N LEU A 855 -29.75 -4.48 -14.73
CA LEU A 855 -30.10 -5.05 -16.03
C LEU A 855 -29.54 -6.46 -16.10
N TYR A 856 -30.39 -7.45 -16.39
CA TYR A 856 -29.93 -8.82 -16.58
C TYR A 856 -30.52 -9.41 -17.85
N THR A 857 -29.66 -10.14 -18.56
CA THR A 857 -30.03 -10.97 -19.69
C THR A 857 -30.46 -12.33 -19.16
N LEU A 858 -31.61 -12.82 -19.62
CA LEU A 858 -32.01 -14.19 -19.31
C LEU A 858 -31.14 -15.13 -20.17
N PRO A 859 -30.53 -16.18 -19.59
CA PRO A 859 -29.78 -17.16 -20.37
C PRO A 859 -30.69 -17.83 -21.40
N ARG A 860 -30.18 -18.05 -22.61
CA ARG A 860 -30.86 -18.82 -23.67
C ARG A 860 -31.34 -20.13 -23.05
N GLN A 861 -32.65 -20.34 -22.99
CA GLN A 861 -33.20 -21.66 -22.73
C GLN A 861 -32.75 -22.51 -23.93
N LEU A 862 -31.86 -23.49 -23.70
CA LEU A 862 -31.50 -24.46 -24.73
C LEU A 862 -32.80 -25.17 -25.12
N ASP A 863 -33.24 -25.01 -26.36
CA ASP A 863 -34.32 -25.82 -26.95
C ASP A 863 -33.91 -27.29 -26.89
N LEU A 864 -34.34 -27.96 -25.82
CA LEU A 864 -34.03 -29.37 -25.55
C LEU A 864 -34.96 -30.34 -26.28
N PHE A 865 -35.81 -29.85 -27.18
CA PHE A 865 -36.66 -30.67 -28.02
C PHE A 865 -36.72 -30.08 -29.43
N GLN A 866 -35.83 -30.55 -30.32
CA GLN A 866 -36.12 -30.53 -31.75
C GLN A 866 -37.26 -31.54 -31.97
N LEU A 867 -38.47 -31.03 -32.21
CA LEU A 867 -39.54 -31.83 -32.77
C LEU A 867 -39.10 -32.26 -34.16
N GLU A 868 -38.92 -33.56 -34.35
CA GLU A 868 -38.63 -34.19 -35.63
C GLU A 868 -39.68 -33.79 -36.66
N ASP A 869 -39.21 -33.52 -37.89
CA ASP A 869 -40.01 -33.28 -39.08
C ASP A 869 -41.02 -34.43 -39.30
N GLU A 870 -42.29 -34.20 -39.00
CA GLU A 870 -43.38 -34.92 -39.67
C GLU A 870 -43.95 -34.04 -40.78
N THR A 871 -43.54 -34.38 -42.01
CA THR A 871 -44.16 -33.91 -43.25
C THR A 871 -45.68 -34.12 -43.23
N PRO A 872 -46.50 -33.09 -43.48
CA PRO A 872 -47.89 -33.30 -43.85
C PRO A 872 -47.94 -33.62 -45.34
N SER A 873 -48.13 -34.91 -45.64
CA SER A 873 -48.66 -35.35 -46.93
C SER A 873 -50.02 -34.69 -47.17
N SER A 874 -50.13 -33.88 -48.22
CA SER A 874 -51.41 -33.43 -48.75
C SER A 874 -52.29 -34.63 -49.14
N PRO A 875 -53.62 -34.45 -49.08
CA PRO A 875 -54.41 -34.79 -50.25
C PRO A 875 -55.37 -33.65 -50.64
N ARG A 876 -55.23 -33.26 -51.92
CA ARG A 876 -56.25 -32.80 -52.87
C ARG A 876 -57.62 -32.40 -52.30
N GLN A 877 -58.01 -31.14 -52.51
CA GLN A 877 -58.82 -30.71 -53.67
C GLN A 877 -58.68 -29.21 -53.89
#